data_AF-R6Q462-F1
#
_entry.id   AF-R6Q462-F1
#
_cell.length_a   1.000
_cell.length_b   1.000
_cell.length_c   1.000
_cell.angle_alpha   90.00
_cell.angle_beta   90.00
_cell.angle_gamma   90.00
#
_symmetry.space_group_name_H-M   'P 1'
#
loop_
_entity.id
_entity.type
_entity.pdbx_description
1 polymer ?
#
loop_
_entity_poly.entity_id
_entity_poly.type
_entity_poly.pdbx_seq_one_letter_code
_entity_poly.pdbx_strand_id
1 'polypeptide(L)'
;MKIKLRIYMMVVLLVALTQQMMAQQKISGRVIDVDGFAVPYASVQYRGHRIAVSSDGEGRFSIEKHEGWMLTVSALSYKTQTVKVDANTNFLEIKLKDDSRRLNEVVVKSKRGKYKRKDNPAVELMRRVIAAKKKTDLANHPYYQYDKYQKITLALNDLSKEQLEGKFFSKRQYLLDQVEKSPYNGKLTLPVSVDETVSQHIYRKDPKSEKDIIKGQQTNGIGQVIQTGEILSTTMKDVFTDVDIYDDYVRLLQYPFPSPIGRTAISFYHYYIEDTVYVERDLCYHLQFIPANSQDFGFRGELYVTADSTLHVKKCNLYMPHNSDVNWVKDMKIEQEFTRLDNGEWVLSKDDMVAEIHTNKVLQDLLVVRNTRLTDYSFDELPKVLFKGKAKVRHDIDAMNRDEAYWNKYRQVDLTKSESSMDSFIHRMENSKGFKWIILGVKVLMENYVEIGSGPGGKKSKFDLGPVNTYLSKNYVDGIRLRLAGRTMAALNPHFFWNGYAAYGTKSNEWYTGHVLTYSLNKKKNSPFEFPMRNVTFEVSRDIMSPSDDNLQHNKDNIFMTFRAATQDEMFLYHRQRIAFTYETDWGLRFNTGIRWQSNRTAGNLHYFTLDGNEVKKIRMTDINVGINYNPGVTYVNTKQQRLPINLDSPEIGISHTMGFKGFMGGQYHSNITKVSIYKRQWLGSFGYLDFHAVGQAQWNKVPFPMLILPPVNLSYFESESSVSLMRDWEFLNDRQVFASLSWDMNGKLLNRIPLIKKLKWREYFAVKGVWGNLTDKNNPYLEKNQGDTELFKFPSKSHVMNNTPYWECVAGVHNIFKFFAVEYVRRLTYLNNEDISKWGIRFGFSMTF
;
A
#
# COMPACT_ATOMS: atom_id res chain seq x y z
N MET A 1 60.56 -26.29 -47.77
CA MET A 1 60.51 -24.84 -48.10
C MET A 1 59.09 -24.26 -48.15
N LYS A 2 58.10 -24.93 -48.76
CA LYS A 2 56.71 -24.42 -48.90
C LYS A 2 55.93 -24.19 -47.59
N ILE A 3 56.21 -24.95 -46.51
CA ILE A 3 55.53 -24.80 -45.21
C ILE A 3 56.03 -23.55 -44.46
N LYS A 4 57.34 -23.28 -44.49
CA LYS A 4 57.92 -22.08 -43.87
C LYS A 4 57.41 -20.78 -44.53
N LEU A 5 57.18 -20.80 -45.84
CA LEU A 5 56.62 -19.66 -46.58
C LEU A 5 55.13 -19.40 -46.23
N ARG A 6 54.33 -20.45 -46.02
CA ARG A 6 52.94 -20.33 -45.58
C ARG A 6 52.80 -19.80 -44.15
N ILE A 7 53.68 -20.24 -43.25
CA ILE A 7 53.72 -19.73 -41.87
C ILE A 7 54.14 -18.25 -41.85
N TYR A 8 55.12 -17.86 -42.68
CA TYR A 8 55.53 -16.46 -42.78
C TYR A 8 54.41 -15.56 -43.35
N MET A 9 53.69 -16.02 -44.38
CA MET A 9 52.50 -15.31 -44.88
C MET A 9 51.39 -15.20 -43.83
N MET A 10 51.15 -16.26 -43.05
CA MET A 10 50.09 -16.27 -42.03
C MET A 10 50.44 -15.33 -40.86
N VAL A 11 51.72 -15.26 -40.45
CA VAL A 11 52.18 -14.32 -39.42
C VAL A 11 52.12 -12.87 -39.92
N VAL A 12 52.49 -12.60 -41.18
CA VAL A 12 52.34 -11.26 -41.79
C VAL A 12 50.87 -10.87 -41.89
N LEU A 13 49.97 -11.80 -42.22
CA LEU A 13 48.51 -11.55 -42.24
C LEU A 13 47.95 -11.29 -40.84
N LEU A 14 48.41 -12.02 -39.82
CA LEU A 14 48.01 -11.81 -38.42
C LEU A 14 48.53 -10.48 -37.86
N VAL A 15 49.74 -10.06 -38.23
CA VAL A 15 50.31 -8.75 -37.85
C VAL A 15 49.62 -7.61 -38.61
N ALA A 16 49.19 -7.83 -39.85
CA ALA A 16 48.39 -6.85 -40.59
C ALA A 16 46.96 -6.71 -40.02
N LEU A 17 46.36 -7.79 -39.50
CA LEU A 17 45.06 -7.79 -38.83
C LEU A 17 45.10 -7.10 -37.45
N THR A 18 46.22 -7.18 -36.70
CA THR A 18 46.35 -6.47 -35.42
C THR A 18 46.54 -4.96 -35.57
N GLN A 19 47.07 -4.48 -36.71
CA GLN A 19 47.15 -3.04 -36.98
C GLN A 19 45.78 -2.40 -37.26
N GLN A 20 44.78 -3.16 -37.73
CA GLN A 20 43.40 -2.64 -37.85
C GLN A 20 42.68 -2.49 -36.50
N MET A 21 43.06 -3.25 -35.46
CA MET A 21 42.43 -3.16 -34.13
C MET A 21 42.93 -1.98 -33.26
N MET A 22 44.06 -1.37 -33.59
CA MET A 22 44.58 -0.19 -32.85
C MET A 22 44.13 1.17 -33.43
N ALA A 23 43.29 1.17 -34.49
CA ALA A 23 42.87 2.40 -35.15
C ALA A 23 41.54 3.00 -34.63
N GLN A 24 40.81 2.33 -33.74
CA GLN A 24 39.53 2.84 -33.23
C GLN A 24 39.72 3.64 -31.93
N GLN A 25 40.05 4.92 -32.05
CA GLN A 25 39.95 5.84 -30.92
C GLN A 25 38.48 5.95 -30.49
N LYS A 26 38.19 5.93 -29.18
CA LYS A 26 36.82 6.07 -28.64
C LYS A 26 36.71 7.37 -27.85
N ILE A 27 35.56 8.02 -27.94
CA ILE A 27 35.17 9.15 -27.11
C ILE A 27 34.32 8.60 -25.96
N SER A 28 34.71 8.87 -24.73
CA SER A 28 33.85 8.65 -23.57
C SER A 28 33.15 9.96 -23.20
N GLY A 29 31.98 9.91 -22.61
CA GLY A 29 31.30 11.15 -22.23
C GLY A 29 30.19 10.93 -21.25
N ARG A 30 29.58 12.04 -20.81
CA ARG A 30 28.45 12.05 -19.90
C ARG A 30 27.41 13.07 -20.35
N VAL A 31 26.14 12.66 -20.39
CA VAL A 31 25.00 13.51 -20.70
C VAL A 31 24.36 13.94 -19.39
N ILE A 32 24.21 15.24 -19.19
CA ILE A 32 23.65 15.84 -17.98
C ILE A 32 22.64 16.94 -18.34
N ASP A 33 21.76 17.28 -17.40
CA ASP A 33 20.82 18.39 -17.52
C ASP A 33 21.44 19.73 -17.08
N VAL A 34 20.63 20.79 -17.10
CA VAL A 34 21.05 22.14 -16.69
C VAL A 34 21.39 22.21 -15.18
N ASP A 35 20.79 21.35 -14.37
CA ASP A 35 20.99 21.25 -12.91
C ASP A 35 22.17 20.33 -12.53
N GLY A 36 22.83 19.73 -13.52
CA GLY A 36 24.01 18.87 -13.35
C GLY A 36 23.68 17.41 -13.02
N PHE A 37 22.42 16.99 -13.14
CA PHE A 37 22.01 15.60 -12.99
C PHE A 37 22.19 14.83 -14.28
N ALA A 38 22.43 13.52 -14.17
CA ALA A 38 22.59 12.66 -15.35
C ALA A 38 21.29 12.55 -16.12
N VAL A 39 21.37 12.63 -17.45
CA VAL A 39 20.28 12.28 -18.36
C VAL A 39 20.46 10.81 -18.77
N PRO A 40 19.67 9.88 -18.20
CA PRO A 40 19.84 8.46 -18.48
C PRO A 40 19.32 8.12 -19.87
N TYR A 41 19.97 7.14 -20.52
CA TYR A 41 19.55 6.57 -21.80
C TYR A 41 19.40 7.57 -22.97
N ALA A 42 20.15 8.69 -22.92
CA ALA A 42 20.23 9.62 -24.03
C ALA A 42 20.82 8.92 -25.27
N SER A 43 20.21 9.16 -26.43
CA SER A 43 20.70 8.68 -27.72
C SER A 43 21.84 9.58 -28.21
N VAL A 44 23.01 9.00 -28.43
CA VAL A 44 24.23 9.66 -28.90
C VAL A 44 24.59 9.11 -30.27
N GLN A 45 24.47 9.90 -31.32
CA GLN A 45 24.65 9.44 -32.70
C GLN A 45 25.40 10.44 -33.57
N TYR A 46 26.16 9.98 -34.58
CA TYR A 46 26.72 10.89 -35.57
C TYR A 46 25.68 11.28 -36.62
N ARG A 47 25.52 12.58 -36.85
CA ARG A 47 24.55 13.11 -37.81
C ARG A 47 24.82 12.56 -39.21
N GLY A 48 23.83 11.91 -39.82
CA GLY A 48 23.93 11.33 -41.17
C GLY A 48 24.63 9.97 -41.25
N HIS A 49 25.07 9.40 -40.13
CA HIS A 49 25.80 8.13 -40.07
C HIS A 49 25.03 7.08 -39.26
N ARG A 50 25.24 5.79 -39.54
CA ARG A 50 24.58 4.67 -38.84
C ARG A 50 25.27 4.28 -37.51
N ILE A 51 26.05 5.18 -36.93
CA ILE A 51 26.81 4.94 -35.69
C ILE A 51 26.10 5.67 -34.55
N ALA A 52 25.49 4.91 -33.64
CA ALA A 52 24.74 5.41 -32.50
C ALA A 52 24.93 4.51 -31.27
N VAL A 53 24.96 5.11 -30.09
CA VAL A 53 25.01 4.43 -28.79
C VAL A 53 24.01 5.11 -27.83
N SER A 54 23.57 4.39 -26.80
CA SER A 54 22.75 4.97 -25.73
C SER A 54 23.60 5.14 -24.47
N SER A 55 23.38 6.21 -23.71
CA SER A 55 24.04 6.41 -22.43
C SER A 55 23.50 5.47 -21.34
N ASP A 56 24.30 5.19 -20.32
CA ASP A 56 23.88 4.39 -19.16
C ASP A 56 22.96 5.19 -18.20
N GLY A 57 22.55 4.56 -17.09
CA GLY A 57 21.69 5.17 -16.07
C GLY A 57 22.33 6.34 -15.30
N GLU A 58 23.63 6.57 -15.45
CA GLU A 58 24.35 7.72 -14.91
C GLU A 58 24.75 8.73 -16.01
N GLY A 59 24.17 8.57 -17.20
CA GLY A 59 24.36 9.42 -18.37
C GLY A 59 25.68 9.18 -19.10
N ARG A 60 26.47 8.15 -18.76
CA ARG A 60 27.76 7.91 -19.41
C ARG A 60 27.61 7.18 -20.73
N PHE A 61 28.40 7.54 -21.73
CA PHE A 61 28.42 6.87 -23.04
C PHE A 61 29.86 6.66 -23.52
N SER A 62 30.04 5.73 -24.46
CA SER A 62 31.29 5.54 -25.20
C SER A 62 30.97 5.26 -26.67
N ILE A 63 31.53 6.05 -27.59
CA ILE A 63 31.30 5.94 -29.04
C ILE A 63 32.64 5.99 -29.79
N GLU A 64 32.71 5.40 -30.99
CA GLU A 64 33.88 5.51 -31.87
C GLU A 64 34.14 6.98 -32.26
N LYS A 65 35.41 7.41 -32.26
CA LYS A 65 35.82 8.79 -32.56
C LYS A 65 35.97 8.95 -34.06
N HIS A 66 35.23 9.90 -34.63
CA HIS A 66 35.39 10.33 -36.02
C HIS A 66 35.57 11.84 -36.06
N GLU A 67 36.78 12.28 -36.41
CA GLU A 67 37.16 13.68 -36.41
C GLU A 67 36.38 14.47 -37.48
N GLY A 68 35.94 15.67 -37.13
CA GLY A 68 35.16 16.56 -37.99
C GLY A 68 33.67 16.22 -38.06
N TRP A 69 33.22 15.09 -37.49
CA TRP A 69 31.81 14.70 -37.51
C TRP A 69 31.01 15.36 -36.39
N MET A 70 29.71 15.51 -36.64
CA MET A 70 28.77 16.15 -35.71
C MET A 70 28.06 15.09 -34.86
N LEU A 71 28.39 15.05 -33.58
CA LEU A 71 27.75 14.19 -32.60
C LEU A 71 26.45 14.82 -32.12
N THR A 72 25.32 14.17 -32.40
CA THR A 72 23.98 14.59 -32.03
C THR A 72 23.51 13.79 -30.83
N VAL A 73 23.18 14.48 -29.75
CA VAL A 73 22.65 13.87 -28.52
C VAL A 73 21.21 14.31 -28.33
N SER A 74 20.33 13.33 -28.16
CA SER A 74 18.90 13.55 -27.97
C SER A 74 18.39 12.69 -26.82
N ALA A 75 17.47 13.24 -26.04
CA ALA A 75 16.80 12.53 -24.96
C ALA A 75 15.35 13.02 -24.89
N LEU A 76 14.44 12.18 -24.39
CA LEU A 76 13.03 12.52 -24.25
C LEU A 76 12.87 13.76 -23.35
N SER A 77 12.11 14.75 -23.81
CA SER A 77 11.89 16.04 -23.12
C SER A 77 13.12 16.96 -23.04
N TYR A 78 14.17 16.70 -23.84
CA TYR A 78 15.39 17.52 -23.92
C TYR A 78 15.72 17.95 -25.35
N LYS A 79 16.19 19.19 -25.52
CA LYS A 79 16.50 19.78 -26.82
C LYS A 79 17.71 19.05 -27.35
N THR A 80 17.55 18.54 -28.57
CA THR A 80 18.65 17.86 -29.25
C THR A 80 19.85 18.82 -29.36
N GLN A 81 20.99 18.39 -28.84
CA GLN A 81 22.23 19.15 -28.89
C GLN A 81 23.19 18.50 -29.87
N THR A 82 23.87 19.31 -30.68
CA THR A 82 24.90 18.83 -31.60
C THR A 82 26.25 19.42 -31.22
N VAL A 83 27.26 18.56 -31.09
CA VAL A 83 28.64 18.90 -30.72
C VAL A 83 29.56 18.42 -31.82
N LYS A 84 30.49 19.26 -32.27
CA LYS A 84 31.52 18.87 -33.25
C LYS A 84 32.63 18.09 -32.55
N VAL A 85 33.03 16.96 -33.14
CA VAL A 85 34.16 16.16 -32.63
C VAL A 85 35.46 16.64 -33.28
N ASP A 86 36.36 17.18 -32.48
CA ASP A 86 37.71 17.60 -32.91
C ASP A 86 38.79 16.59 -32.49
N ALA A 87 39.99 16.71 -33.06
CA ALA A 87 41.11 15.77 -32.85
C ALA A 87 41.55 15.59 -31.37
N ASN A 88 41.28 16.57 -30.50
CA ASN A 88 41.61 16.51 -29.06
C ASN A 88 40.44 16.04 -28.17
N THR A 89 39.32 15.63 -28.76
CA THR A 89 38.09 15.30 -28.02
C THR A 89 38.13 13.86 -27.49
N ASN A 90 38.64 13.68 -26.27
CA ASN A 90 38.69 12.37 -25.61
C ASN A 90 37.54 12.16 -24.61
N PHE A 91 37.04 13.25 -24.01
CA PHE A 91 35.91 13.27 -23.09
C PHE A 91 34.91 14.38 -23.44
N LEU A 92 33.61 14.07 -23.41
CA LEU A 92 32.53 15.05 -23.66
C LEU A 92 31.49 15.05 -22.54
N GLU A 93 31.34 16.19 -21.85
CA GLU A 93 30.18 16.45 -21.01
C GLU A 93 29.14 17.27 -21.80
N ILE A 94 27.97 16.69 -22.02
CA ILE A 94 26.94 17.25 -22.92
C ILE A 94 25.74 17.65 -22.07
N LYS A 95 25.52 18.97 -21.96
CA LYS A 95 24.45 19.59 -21.17
C LYS A 95 23.21 19.81 -22.00
N LEU A 96 22.26 18.89 -21.89
CA LEU A 96 20.97 19.02 -22.53
C LEU A 96 20.09 20.02 -21.78
N LYS A 97 19.41 20.88 -22.54
CA LYS A 97 18.37 21.79 -22.03
C LYS A 97 17.03 21.13 -22.24
N ASP A 98 16.05 21.32 -21.36
CA ASP A 98 14.71 20.78 -21.58
C ASP A 98 14.13 21.24 -22.92
N ASP A 99 13.53 20.30 -23.66
CA ASP A 99 12.68 20.57 -24.82
C ASP A 99 11.23 20.58 -24.37
N SER A 100 10.82 21.71 -23.84
CA SER A 100 9.42 22.08 -23.74
C SER A 100 8.78 22.34 -25.12
N ARG A 101 9.51 22.21 -26.25
CA ARG A 101 8.96 22.48 -27.60
C ARG A 101 8.40 21.24 -28.28
N ARG A 102 7.26 20.75 -27.79
CA ARG A 102 6.09 20.64 -28.67
C ARG A 102 5.20 21.83 -28.31
N LEU A 103 5.19 22.82 -29.21
CA LEU A 103 4.55 24.15 -29.17
C LEU A 103 5.57 25.29 -28.99
N ASN A 104 5.40 26.33 -29.81
CA ASN A 104 6.36 27.39 -30.06
C ASN A 104 6.69 28.19 -28.78
N GLU A 105 7.97 28.26 -28.42
CA GLU A 105 8.49 29.09 -27.34
C GLU A 105 8.66 30.53 -27.83
N VAL A 106 7.77 31.43 -27.40
CA VAL A 106 8.13 32.84 -27.26
C VAL A 106 8.90 32.97 -25.94
N VAL A 107 10.11 33.51 -26.06
CA VAL A 107 11.04 33.74 -24.95
C VAL A 107 10.39 34.64 -23.91
N VAL A 108 9.91 34.08 -22.80
CA VAL A 108 9.65 34.87 -21.59
C VAL A 108 11.01 35.22 -20.97
N LYS A 109 11.43 36.47 -21.19
CA LYS A 109 12.57 37.09 -20.50
C LYS A 109 12.26 37.23 -19.00
N SER A 110 12.28 36.16 -18.22
CA SER A 110 12.41 36.28 -16.77
C SER A 110 13.89 36.45 -16.43
N LYS A 111 14.25 37.65 -15.94
CA LYS A 111 15.59 37.95 -15.44
C LYS A 111 16.00 36.91 -14.39
N ARG A 112 17.26 36.48 -14.40
CA ARG A 112 17.96 35.72 -13.34
C ARG A 112 17.64 36.28 -11.94
N GLY A 113 16.57 35.82 -11.31
CA GLY A 113 16.13 36.27 -9.99
C GLY A 113 15.37 35.16 -9.28
N LYS A 114 15.55 35.05 -7.96
CA LYS A 114 14.81 34.13 -7.09
C LYS A 114 13.30 34.39 -7.23
N TYR A 115 12.49 33.34 -7.40
CA TYR A 115 11.02 33.47 -7.52
C TYR A 115 10.46 34.30 -6.37
N LYS A 116 9.76 35.40 -6.69
CA LYS A 116 9.08 36.26 -5.72
C LYS A 116 7.58 36.02 -5.82
N ARG A 117 6.96 35.70 -4.68
CA ARG A 117 5.50 35.55 -4.56
C ARG A 117 4.78 36.90 -4.45
N LYS A 118 5.44 37.88 -3.82
CA LYS A 118 4.92 39.24 -3.66
C LYS A 118 4.98 39.96 -5.02
N ASP A 119 3.90 40.67 -5.37
CA ASP A 119 3.76 41.48 -6.59
C ASP A 119 3.89 40.68 -7.90
N ASN A 120 3.60 39.37 -7.87
CA ASN A 120 3.62 38.50 -9.04
C ASN A 120 2.20 38.38 -9.65
N PRO A 121 1.98 38.82 -10.91
CA PRO A 121 0.68 38.75 -11.58
C PRO A 121 0.08 37.35 -11.65
N ALA A 122 0.91 36.32 -11.85
CA ALA A 122 0.45 34.93 -11.86
C ALA A 122 -0.11 34.51 -10.49
N VAL A 123 0.56 34.92 -9.41
CA VAL A 123 0.11 34.65 -8.04
C VAL A 123 -1.21 35.37 -7.74
N GLU A 124 -1.36 36.61 -8.21
CA GLU A 124 -2.60 37.37 -7.99
C GLU A 124 -3.77 36.80 -8.80
N LEU A 125 -3.55 36.38 -10.04
CA LEU A 125 -4.55 35.65 -10.83
C LEU A 125 -4.96 34.37 -10.10
N MET A 126 -4.00 33.57 -9.64
CA MET A 126 -4.32 32.32 -8.91
C MET A 126 -5.05 32.55 -7.59
N ARG A 127 -4.78 33.66 -6.87
CA ARG A 127 -5.60 34.04 -5.70
C ARG A 127 -7.06 34.24 -6.07
N ARG A 128 -7.31 34.91 -7.20
CA ARG A 128 -8.66 35.14 -7.72
C ARG A 128 -9.33 33.85 -8.16
N VAL A 129 -8.60 32.95 -8.83
CA VAL A 129 -9.09 31.60 -9.20
C VAL A 129 -9.48 30.81 -7.96
N ILE A 130 -8.61 30.74 -6.96
CA ILE A 130 -8.87 30.03 -5.68
C ILE A 130 -10.07 30.63 -4.94
N ALA A 131 -10.27 31.94 -5.01
CA ALA A 131 -11.45 32.60 -4.44
C ALA A 131 -12.73 32.33 -5.25
N ALA A 132 -12.62 32.28 -6.58
CA ALA A 132 -13.75 32.07 -7.49
C ALA A 132 -14.26 30.62 -7.47
N LYS A 133 -13.39 29.63 -7.22
CA LYS A 133 -13.73 28.19 -7.27
C LYS A 133 -14.95 27.81 -6.41
N LYS A 134 -15.15 28.47 -5.26
CA LYS A 134 -16.30 28.24 -4.37
C LYS A 134 -17.65 28.61 -5.00
N LYS A 135 -17.65 29.54 -5.96
CA LYS A 135 -18.86 30.00 -6.66
C LYS A 135 -19.32 28.99 -7.71
N THR A 136 -18.39 28.27 -8.33
CA THR A 136 -18.66 27.28 -9.38
C THR A 136 -18.71 25.85 -8.84
N ASP A 137 -18.79 25.68 -7.52
CA ASP A 137 -18.91 24.38 -6.88
C ASP A 137 -20.32 23.80 -7.11
N LEU A 138 -20.41 22.60 -7.68
CA LEU A 138 -21.68 21.91 -7.93
C LEU A 138 -22.46 21.65 -6.63
N ALA A 139 -21.78 21.54 -5.50
CA ALA A 139 -22.38 21.37 -4.18
C ALA A 139 -23.20 22.60 -3.72
N ASN A 140 -23.14 23.72 -4.45
CA ASN A 140 -24.01 24.86 -4.25
C ASN A 140 -25.47 24.56 -4.57
N HIS A 141 -25.74 23.64 -5.51
CA HIS A 141 -27.09 23.20 -5.87
C HIS A 141 -27.73 22.32 -4.79
N PRO A 142 -29.07 22.32 -4.65
CA PRO A 142 -29.77 21.44 -3.71
C PRO A 142 -29.53 19.96 -4.01
N TYR A 143 -29.46 19.61 -5.30
CA TYR A 143 -29.20 18.27 -5.81
C TYR A 143 -28.28 18.37 -7.03
N TYR A 144 -27.46 17.34 -7.22
CA TYR A 144 -26.90 17.04 -8.54
C TYR A 144 -26.68 15.54 -8.68
N GLN A 145 -26.72 15.06 -9.91
CA GLN A 145 -26.35 13.69 -10.28
C GLN A 145 -25.59 13.68 -11.59
N TYR A 146 -24.81 12.63 -11.81
CA TYR A 146 -24.20 12.32 -13.11
C TYR A 146 -23.94 10.83 -13.22
N ASP A 147 -23.86 10.33 -14.45
CA ASP A 147 -23.38 8.99 -14.74
C ASP A 147 -21.87 9.06 -15.02
N LYS A 148 -21.13 8.09 -14.47
CA LYS A 148 -19.67 7.99 -14.56
C LYS A 148 -19.30 6.63 -15.13
N TYR A 149 -18.62 6.64 -16.26
CA TYR A 149 -17.96 5.47 -16.84
C TYR A 149 -16.46 5.56 -16.57
N GLN A 150 -15.87 4.49 -16.04
CA GLN A 150 -14.46 4.39 -15.74
C GLN A 150 -13.89 3.07 -16.26
N LYS A 151 -12.80 3.14 -17.03
CA LYS A 151 -12.00 2.00 -17.50
C LYS A 151 -10.60 2.09 -16.91
N ILE A 152 -10.14 1.06 -16.22
CA ILE A 152 -8.74 0.94 -15.76
C ILE A 152 -8.09 -0.23 -16.49
N THR A 153 -7.00 0.04 -17.20
CA THR A 153 -6.17 -0.98 -17.87
C THR A 153 -4.83 -1.08 -17.14
N LEU A 154 -4.46 -2.31 -16.78
CA LEU A 154 -3.11 -2.65 -16.31
C LEU A 154 -2.38 -3.42 -17.42
N ALA A 155 -1.19 -2.97 -17.77
CA ALA A 155 -0.35 -3.60 -18.79
C ALA A 155 1.10 -3.76 -18.31
N LEU A 156 1.80 -4.79 -18.79
CA LEU A 156 3.26 -4.79 -18.76
C LEU A 156 3.76 -3.75 -19.77
N ASN A 157 4.72 -2.93 -19.40
CA ASN A 157 5.20 -1.78 -20.16
C ASN A 157 6.64 -2.00 -20.66
N ASP A 158 7.04 -1.24 -21.69
CA ASP A 158 8.41 -1.18 -22.22
C ASP A 158 9.01 -2.55 -22.59
N LEU A 159 8.24 -3.39 -23.28
CA LEU A 159 8.70 -4.71 -23.73
C LEU A 159 9.77 -4.57 -24.83
N SER A 160 11.01 -4.96 -24.53
CA SER A 160 12.12 -4.88 -25.46
C SER A 160 12.03 -5.96 -26.54
N LYS A 161 12.67 -5.72 -27.71
CA LYS A 161 12.71 -6.72 -28.79
C LYS A 161 13.40 -8.01 -28.32
N GLU A 162 14.48 -7.88 -27.54
CA GLU A 162 15.21 -9.01 -26.97
C GLU A 162 14.33 -9.83 -26.01
N GLN A 163 13.44 -9.18 -25.25
CA GLN A 163 12.49 -9.88 -24.37
C GLN A 163 11.45 -10.67 -25.19
N LEU A 164 10.94 -10.08 -26.28
CA LEU A 164 9.97 -10.71 -27.17
C LEU A 164 10.58 -11.88 -27.95
N GLU A 165 11.84 -11.77 -28.36
CA GLU A 165 12.60 -12.83 -29.03
C GLU A 165 13.13 -13.89 -28.06
N GLY A 166 13.22 -13.56 -26.77
CA GLY A 166 13.69 -14.44 -25.71
C GLY A 166 12.89 -15.76 -25.63
N LYS A 167 13.53 -16.81 -25.12
CA LYS A 167 12.96 -18.18 -25.06
C LYS A 167 11.60 -18.29 -24.35
N PHE A 168 11.23 -17.30 -23.54
CA PHE A 168 9.94 -17.24 -22.86
C PHE A 168 8.80 -16.78 -23.80
N PHE A 169 8.96 -15.65 -24.50
CA PHE A 169 7.96 -15.10 -25.40
C PHE A 169 7.92 -15.80 -26.76
N SER A 170 9.07 -16.12 -27.36
CA SER A 170 9.15 -16.77 -28.67
C SER A 170 8.46 -18.14 -28.73
N LYS A 171 8.33 -18.83 -27.61
CA LYS A 171 7.61 -20.11 -27.51
C LYS A 171 6.11 -19.96 -27.24
N ARG A 172 5.60 -18.73 -27.10
CA ARG A 172 4.24 -18.40 -26.65
C ARG A 172 3.60 -17.34 -27.55
N GLN A 173 3.18 -17.77 -28.74
CA GLN A 173 2.57 -16.88 -29.73
C GLN A 173 1.39 -16.06 -29.17
N TYR A 174 0.58 -16.66 -28.29
CA TYR A 174 -0.54 -15.97 -27.65
C TYR A 174 -0.13 -14.74 -26.81
N LEU A 175 1.09 -14.68 -26.28
CA LEU A 175 1.62 -13.49 -25.59
C LEU A 175 1.97 -12.42 -26.62
N LEU A 176 2.62 -12.81 -27.73
CA LEU A 176 3.04 -11.89 -28.79
C LEU A 176 1.84 -11.25 -29.50
N ASP A 177 0.78 -12.02 -29.76
CA ASP A 177 -0.44 -11.54 -30.42
C ASP A 177 -1.20 -10.50 -29.57
N GLN A 178 -0.99 -10.53 -28.25
CA GLN A 178 -1.57 -9.62 -27.26
C GLN A 178 -0.72 -8.35 -27.05
N VAL A 179 0.54 -8.33 -27.52
CA VAL A 179 1.39 -7.13 -27.45
C VAL A 179 0.87 -6.09 -28.44
N GLU A 180 0.66 -4.88 -27.95
CA GLU A 180 0.29 -3.73 -28.77
C GLU A 180 1.12 -2.49 -28.39
N LYS A 181 1.18 -1.52 -29.30
CA LYS A 181 1.85 -0.25 -29.04
C LYS A 181 0.90 0.67 -28.27
N SER A 182 1.29 1.08 -27.07
CA SER A 182 0.49 2.00 -26.26
C SER A 182 0.37 3.36 -26.96
N PRO A 183 -0.85 3.92 -27.08
CA PRO A 183 -1.05 5.24 -27.68
C PRO A 183 -0.51 6.37 -26.81
N TYR A 184 -0.26 6.11 -25.52
CA TYR A 184 0.13 7.12 -24.55
C TYR A 184 1.64 7.39 -24.53
N ASN A 185 2.45 6.32 -24.53
CA ASN A 185 3.92 6.41 -24.45
C ASN A 185 4.64 5.86 -25.69
N GLY A 186 3.90 5.29 -26.66
CA GLY A 186 4.47 4.74 -27.89
C GLY A 186 5.33 3.48 -27.68
N LYS A 187 5.32 2.88 -26.49
CA LYS A 187 6.08 1.66 -26.18
C LYS A 187 5.26 0.40 -26.43
N LEU A 188 5.92 -0.73 -26.56
CA LEU A 188 5.25 -2.03 -26.63
C LEU A 188 4.76 -2.44 -25.25
N THR A 189 3.47 -2.73 -25.16
CA THR A 189 2.77 -3.06 -23.92
C THR A 189 1.98 -4.35 -24.08
N LEU A 190 1.84 -5.10 -23.00
CA LEU A 190 0.99 -6.29 -22.92
C LEU A 190 -0.10 -6.04 -21.88
N PRO A 191 -1.33 -5.68 -22.29
CA PRO A 191 -2.46 -5.58 -21.37
C PRO A 191 -2.69 -6.91 -20.65
N VAL A 192 -2.79 -6.86 -19.32
CA VAL A 192 -3.01 -8.03 -18.44
C VAL A 192 -4.33 -7.97 -17.69
N SER A 193 -4.91 -6.78 -17.50
CA SER A 193 -6.23 -6.59 -16.86
C SER A 193 -6.93 -5.36 -17.43
N VAL A 194 -8.25 -5.44 -17.56
CA VAL A 194 -9.16 -4.35 -17.92
C VAL A 194 -10.35 -4.39 -16.96
N ASP A 195 -10.55 -3.30 -16.24
CA ASP A 195 -11.63 -3.13 -15.28
C ASP A 195 -12.56 -2.01 -15.75
N GLU A 196 -13.83 -2.33 -16.02
CA GLU A 196 -14.85 -1.36 -16.40
C GLU A 196 -15.87 -1.17 -15.27
N THR A 197 -16.25 0.08 -14.99
CA THR A 197 -17.23 0.42 -13.96
C THR A 197 -18.14 1.55 -14.43
N VAL A 198 -19.45 1.35 -14.28
CA VAL A 198 -20.50 2.34 -14.51
C VAL A 198 -21.14 2.63 -13.16
N SER A 199 -21.08 3.88 -12.73
CA SER A 199 -21.67 4.35 -11.48
C SER A 199 -22.51 5.60 -11.70
N GLN A 200 -23.57 5.74 -10.92
CA GLN A 200 -24.33 6.98 -10.83
C GLN A 200 -23.99 7.67 -9.53
N HIS A 201 -23.46 8.88 -9.63
CA HIS A 201 -23.22 9.74 -8.49
C HIS A 201 -24.49 10.54 -8.18
N ILE A 202 -24.84 10.62 -6.90
CA ILE A 202 -25.97 11.43 -6.43
C ILE A 202 -25.57 12.26 -5.22
N TYR A 203 -25.99 13.52 -5.21
CA TYR A 203 -25.76 14.46 -4.13
C TYR A 203 -27.06 15.15 -3.71
N ARG A 204 -27.16 15.42 -2.40
CA ARG A 204 -28.15 16.29 -1.79
C ARG A 204 -27.48 17.19 -0.76
N LYS A 205 -27.80 18.48 -0.80
CA LYS A 205 -27.26 19.50 0.11
C LYS A 205 -27.84 19.44 1.52
N ASP A 206 -29.15 19.25 1.65
CA ASP A 206 -29.83 19.27 2.96
C ASP A 206 -30.87 18.12 3.13
N PRO A 207 -30.72 17.24 4.15
CA PRO A 207 -29.49 17.04 4.92
C PRO A 207 -28.41 16.45 4.00
N LYS A 208 -27.17 16.94 4.16
CA LYS A 208 -26.03 16.61 3.29
C LYS A 208 -25.88 15.09 3.16
N SER A 209 -26.00 14.59 1.93
CA SER A 209 -25.84 13.19 1.61
C SER A 209 -25.31 13.03 0.20
N GLU A 210 -24.35 12.13 0.04
CA GLU A 210 -23.67 11.87 -1.23
C GLU A 210 -23.47 10.36 -1.35
N LYS A 211 -23.74 9.80 -2.53
CA LYS A 211 -23.62 8.36 -2.77
C LYS A 211 -23.22 8.04 -4.20
N ASP A 212 -22.46 6.97 -4.35
CA ASP A 212 -22.19 6.33 -5.64
C ASP A 212 -22.97 5.02 -5.73
N ILE A 213 -23.82 4.92 -6.74
CA ILE A 213 -24.59 3.71 -7.05
C ILE A 213 -23.89 3.00 -8.21
N ILE A 214 -23.22 1.88 -7.95
CA ILE A 214 -22.59 1.06 -8.97
C ILE A 214 -23.67 0.34 -9.76
N LYS A 215 -23.91 0.78 -11.00
CA LYS A 215 -24.89 0.20 -11.93
C LYS A 215 -24.31 -1.01 -12.69
N GLY A 216 -23.01 -1.01 -12.97
CA GLY A 216 -22.32 -2.09 -13.69
C GLY A 216 -20.83 -2.16 -13.33
N GLN A 217 -20.27 -3.35 -13.19
CA GLN A 217 -18.84 -3.57 -12.95
C GLN A 217 -18.41 -4.91 -13.54
N GLN A 218 -17.36 -4.91 -14.36
CA GLN A 218 -16.71 -6.13 -14.86
C GLN A 218 -15.19 -6.01 -14.84
N THR A 219 -14.53 -7.16 -14.75
CA THR A 219 -13.07 -7.30 -14.74
C THR A 219 -12.68 -8.42 -15.69
N ASN A 220 -11.86 -8.10 -16.69
CA ASN A 220 -11.34 -9.05 -17.67
C ASN A 220 -9.82 -9.12 -17.59
N GLY A 221 -9.23 -10.32 -17.69
CA GLY A 221 -7.77 -10.52 -17.67
C GLY A 221 -7.26 -11.44 -16.57
N ILE A 222 -5.99 -11.33 -16.22
CA ILE A 222 -5.30 -12.25 -15.28
C ILE A 222 -5.92 -12.23 -13.88
N GLY A 223 -6.58 -11.13 -13.51
CA GLY A 223 -7.36 -11.02 -12.27
C GLY A 223 -8.50 -12.04 -12.18
N GLN A 224 -9.01 -12.58 -13.30
CA GLN A 224 -10.00 -13.66 -13.27
C GLN A 224 -9.40 -15.02 -12.87
N VAL A 225 -8.08 -15.19 -13.08
CA VAL A 225 -7.38 -16.47 -12.85
C VAL A 225 -6.92 -16.59 -11.39
N ILE A 226 -6.82 -15.48 -10.66
CA ILE A 226 -6.38 -15.40 -9.26
C ILE A 226 -7.57 -14.91 -8.42
N GLN A 227 -7.91 -15.58 -7.31
CA GLN A 227 -9.09 -15.17 -6.51
C GLN A 227 -8.93 -13.78 -5.89
N THR A 228 -7.68 -13.29 -5.80
CA THR A 228 -7.35 -11.92 -5.40
C THR A 228 -7.47 -10.88 -6.52
N GLY A 229 -8.06 -11.19 -7.67
CA GLY A 229 -8.30 -10.18 -8.73
C GLY A 229 -9.09 -8.97 -8.25
N GLU A 230 -10.03 -9.15 -7.31
CA GLU A 230 -10.76 -8.05 -6.67
C GLU A 230 -9.84 -7.17 -5.79
N ILE A 231 -8.76 -7.73 -5.22
CA ILE A 231 -7.71 -6.96 -4.54
C ILE A 231 -7.01 -6.09 -5.55
N LEU A 232 -6.63 -6.63 -6.71
CA LEU A 232 -5.94 -5.86 -7.74
C LEU A 232 -6.83 -4.70 -8.18
N SER A 233 -8.07 -4.94 -8.59
CA SER A 233 -8.97 -3.88 -9.05
C SER A 233 -9.34 -2.88 -7.95
N THR A 234 -9.61 -3.34 -6.72
CA THR A 234 -9.94 -2.44 -5.59
C THR A 234 -8.72 -1.63 -5.14
N THR A 235 -7.53 -2.24 -5.09
CA THR A 235 -6.27 -1.56 -4.77
C THR A 235 -5.93 -0.57 -5.88
N MET A 236 -6.08 -0.92 -7.16
CA MET A 236 -5.87 0.01 -8.27
C MET A 236 -6.85 1.19 -8.18
N LYS A 237 -8.12 0.96 -7.82
CA LYS A 237 -9.09 2.05 -7.62
C LYS A 237 -8.77 2.97 -6.43
N ASP A 238 -8.22 2.45 -5.33
CA ASP A 238 -7.83 3.26 -4.15
C ASP A 238 -6.46 3.95 -4.34
N VAL A 239 -5.52 3.32 -5.06
CA VAL A 239 -4.21 3.88 -5.38
C VAL A 239 -4.34 4.93 -6.50
N PHE A 240 -5.17 4.67 -7.51
CA PHE A 240 -5.45 5.56 -8.63
C PHE A 240 -6.88 6.12 -8.53
N THR A 241 -7.17 6.77 -7.40
CA THR A 241 -8.44 7.45 -7.06
C THR A 241 -8.72 8.65 -7.95
N ASP A 242 -10.00 8.97 -8.11
CA ASP A 242 -10.47 10.14 -8.85
C ASP A 242 -9.73 11.41 -8.42
N VAL A 243 -9.43 12.25 -9.41
CA VAL A 243 -8.71 13.49 -9.17
C VAL A 243 -9.72 14.61 -9.17
N ASP A 244 -9.85 15.32 -8.05
CA ASP A 244 -10.63 16.56 -8.02
C ASP A 244 -9.70 17.73 -7.68
N ILE A 245 -9.38 18.54 -8.68
CA ILE A 245 -8.55 19.73 -8.47
C ILE A 245 -9.29 20.82 -7.68
N TYR A 246 -10.61 20.80 -7.58
CA TYR A 246 -11.36 21.81 -6.80
C TYR A 246 -11.25 21.57 -5.29
N ASP A 247 -10.96 20.34 -4.86
CA ASP A 247 -10.56 20.03 -3.49
C ASP A 247 -9.21 20.68 -3.12
N ASP A 248 -8.98 20.87 -1.82
CA ASP A 248 -7.72 21.45 -1.35
C ASP A 248 -6.53 20.46 -1.47
N TYR A 249 -6.83 19.17 -1.37
CA TYR A 249 -5.88 18.07 -1.51
C TYR A 249 -6.48 16.95 -2.34
N VAL A 250 -5.73 16.47 -3.33
CA VAL A 250 -6.06 15.30 -4.14
C VAL A 250 -5.44 14.07 -3.48
N ARG A 251 -6.25 13.13 -3.00
CA ARG A 251 -5.72 11.83 -2.55
C ARG A 251 -5.35 11.01 -3.78
N LEU A 252 -4.09 10.60 -3.88
CA LEU A 252 -3.57 9.79 -4.98
C LEU A 252 -2.36 8.99 -4.50
N LEU A 253 -2.20 7.76 -4.96
CA LEU A 253 -1.13 6.85 -4.53
C LEU A 253 -1.06 6.66 -3.01
N GLN A 254 -2.21 6.79 -2.33
CA GLN A 254 -2.36 6.79 -0.86
C GLN A 254 -1.82 8.04 -0.12
N TYR A 255 -1.37 9.09 -0.84
CA TYR A 255 -0.92 10.36 -0.26
C TYR A 255 -1.80 11.54 -0.70
N PRO A 256 -1.95 12.58 0.14
CA PRO A 256 -2.58 13.83 -0.25
C PRO A 256 -1.59 14.73 -1.01
N PHE A 257 -1.91 15.02 -2.27
CA PHE A 257 -1.19 15.98 -3.11
C PHE A 257 -1.88 17.35 -2.99
N PRO A 258 -1.18 18.45 -2.67
CA PRO A 258 -1.77 19.77 -2.69
C PRO A 258 -2.35 20.08 -4.07
N SER A 259 -3.64 20.46 -4.15
CA SER A 259 -4.22 20.86 -5.43
C SER A 259 -3.57 22.16 -5.93
N PRO A 260 -3.36 22.34 -7.26
CA PRO A 260 -2.84 23.59 -7.81
C PRO A 260 -3.82 24.77 -7.69
N ILE A 261 -5.08 24.54 -7.31
CA ILE A 261 -6.07 25.56 -6.95
C ILE A 261 -6.62 25.36 -5.53
N GLY A 262 -5.88 24.61 -4.70
CA GLY A 262 -6.17 24.41 -3.28
C GLY A 262 -5.81 25.63 -2.42
N ARG A 263 -6.30 25.65 -1.18
CA ARG A 263 -6.03 26.72 -0.20
C ARG A 263 -4.53 26.96 0.05
N THR A 264 -3.71 25.91 0.03
CA THR A 264 -2.25 26.00 0.25
C THR A 264 -1.43 26.13 -1.04
N ALA A 265 -2.08 26.21 -2.19
CA ALA A 265 -1.43 26.12 -3.49
C ALA A 265 -0.41 27.24 -3.73
N ILE A 266 -0.73 28.48 -3.35
CA ILE A 266 0.17 29.65 -3.48
C ILE A 266 1.48 29.48 -2.69
N SER A 267 1.42 28.90 -1.49
CA SER A 267 2.62 28.65 -0.68
C SER A 267 3.45 27.48 -1.19
N PHE A 268 2.80 26.50 -1.85
CA PHE A 268 3.42 25.26 -2.26
C PHE A 268 4.00 25.32 -3.69
N TYR A 269 3.28 25.96 -4.62
CA TYR A 269 3.64 26.06 -6.03
C TYR A 269 4.25 27.42 -6.40
N HIS A 270 4.99 27.42 -7.50
CA HIS A 270 5.37 28.60 -8.27
C HIS A 270 4.56 28.62 -9.56
N TYR A 271 3.87 29.73 -9.82
CA TYR A 271 3.06 29.94 -11.02
C TYR A 271 3.72 30.91 -11.99
N TYR A 272 3.53 30.62 -13.27
CA TYR A 272 3.96 31.42 -14.42
C TYR A 272 2.78 31.54 -15.39
N ILE A 273 2.50 32.76 -15.87
CA ILE A 273 1.57 32.97 -16.98
C ILE A 273 2.39 32.84 -18.26
N GLU A 274 2.01 31.91 -19.13
CA GLU A 274 2.67 31.72 -20.42
C GLU A 274 2.05 32.65 -21.47
N ASP A 275 0.75 32.52 -21.72
CA ASP A 275 0.02 33.32 -22.71
C ASP A 275 -1.50 33.32 -22.43
N THR A 276 -2.27 34.05 -23.24
CA THR A 276 -3.74 33.94 -23.31
C THR A 276 -4.12 33.29 -24.63
N VAL A 277 -4.70 32.09 -24.57
CA VAL A 277 -4.97 31.23 -25.73
C VAL A 277 -6.43 30.80 -25.80
N TYR A 278 -6.94 30.54 -26.99
CA TYR A 278 -8.25 29.90 -27.16
C TYR A 278 -8.12 28.40 -26.94
N VAL A 279 -8.93 27.85 -26.02
CA VAL A 279 -9.14 26.41 -25.88
C VAL A 279 -10.55 26.11 -26.40
N GLU A 280 -10.62 25.49 -27.58
CA GLU A 280 -11.82 25.35 -28.39
C GLU A 280 -12.45 26.73 -28.73
N ARG A 281 -13.50 27.14 -28.02
CA ARG A 281 -14.23 28.41 -28.24
C ARG A 281 -14.03 29.43 -27.12
N ASP A 282 -13.37 29.06 -26.03
CA ASP A 282 -13.23 29.91 -24.84
C ASP A 282 -11.82 30.48 -24.73
N LEU A 283 -11.73 31.79 -24.51
CA LEU A 283 -10.46 32.48 -24.25
C LEU A 283 -9.97 32.10 -22.84
N CYS A 284 -8.74 31.61 -22.72
CA CYS A 284 -8.18 31.11 -21.47
C CYS A 284 -6.80 31.71 -21.18
N TYR A 285 -6.53 32.05 -19.92
CA TYR A 285 -5.18 32.25 -19.42
C TYR A 285 -4.48 30.88 -19.30
N HIS A 286 -3.36 30.71 -20.00
CA HIS A 286 -2.51 29.53 -19.90
C HIS A 286 -1.45 29.78 -18.83
N LEU A 287 -1.50 28.98 -17.77
CA LEU A 287 -0.57 29.03 -16.66
C LEU A 287 0.22 27.73 -16.55
N GLN A 288 1.49 27.85 -16.19
CA GLN A 288 2.30 26.74 -15.71
C GLN A 288 2.49 26.82 -14.20
N PHE A 289 2.55 25.68 -13.54
CA PHE A 289 2.85 25.58 -12.11
C PHE A 289 3.81 24.44 -11.80
N ILE A 290 4.71 24.68 -10.84
CA ILE A 290 5.69 23.69 -10.36
C ILE A 290 5.83 23.75 -8.84
N PRO A 291 6.07 22.63 -8.13
CA PRO A 291 6.33 22.66 -6.70
C PRO A 291 7.56 23.50 -6.38
N ALA A 292 7.55 24.20 -5.26
CA ALA A 292 8.72 24.95 -4.80
C ALA A 292 9.93 24.04 -4.49
N ASN A 293 9.67 22.78 -4.09
CA ASN A 293 10.66 21.71 -3.98
C ASN A 293 10.20 20.52 -4.83
N SER A 294 11.00 20.11 -5.81
CA SER A 294 10.64 19.04 -6.76
C SER A 294 10.58 17.64 -6.16
N GLN A 295 11.08 17.43 -4.93
CA GLN A 295 10.99 16.18 -4.19
C GLN A 295 9.74 16.08 -3.29
N ASP A 296 9.12 17.22 -2.94
CA ASP A 296 7.91 17.22 -2.12
C ASP A 296 6.72 16.65 -2.94
N PHE A 297 5.82 15.89 -2.31
CA PHE A 297 4.62 15.34 -2.97
C PHE A 297 3.70 16.46 -3.48
N GLY A 298 3.64 16.62 -4.80
CA GLY A 298 2.82 17.61 -5.48
C GLY A 298 2.82 17.41 -6.98
N PHE A 299 2.05 18.23 -7.69
CA PHE A 299 1.93 18.19 -9.15
C PHE A 299 2.80 19.27 -9.79
N ARG A 300 3.21 19.05 -11.02
CA ARG A 300 3.58 20.14 -11.93
C ARG A 300 2.67 20.10 -13.14
N GLY A 301 2.55 21.18 -13.89
CA GLY A 301 1.84 21.13 -15.15
C GLY A 301 1.20 22.44 -15.53
N GLU A 302 0.05 22.32 -16.19
CA GLU A 302 -0.59 23.42 -16.90
C GLU A 302 -2.05 23.58 -16.48
N LEU A 303 -2.48 24.82 -16.34
CA LEU A 303 -3.86 25.22 -16.12
C LEU A 303 -4.30 26.15 -17.26
N TYR A 304 -5.50 25.91 -17.76
CA TYR A 304 -6.18 26.77 -18.72
C TYR A 304 -7.42 27.31 -18.04
N VAL A 305 -7.35 28.57 -17.61
CA VAL A 305 -8.40 29.23 -16.82
C VAL A 305 -9.16 30.20 -17.71
N THR A 306 -10.50 30.18 -17.70
CA THR A 306 -11.31 31.09 -18.51
C THR A 306 -10.97 32.55 -18.23
N ALA A 307 -10.84 33.35 -19.28
CA ALA A 307 -10.56 34.78 -19.22
C ALA A 307 -11.86 35.59 -19.07
N ASP A 308 -12.76 35.11 -18.21
CA ASP A 308 -14.04 35.75 -17.90
C ASP A 308 -14.18 36.01 -16.38
N SER A 309 -15.36 36.44 -15.94
CA SER A 309 -15.62 36.70 -14.53
C SER A 309 -15.70 35.44 -13.66
N THR A 310 -15.86 34.26 -14.26
CA THR A 310 -15.99 32.98 -13.54
C THR A 310 -14.63 32.43 -13.14
N LEU A 311 -13.58 32.70 -13.94
CA LEU A 311 -12.22 32.18 -13.73
C LEU A 311 -12.20 30.66 -13.52
N HIS A 312 -13.04 29.94 -14.26
CA HIS A 312 -13.18 28.50 -14.15
C HIS A 312 -12.01 27.79 -14.85
N VAL A 313 -11.58 26.64 -14.34
CA VAL A 313 -10.56 25.83 -15.00
C VAL A 313 -11.22 25.06 -16.14
N LYS A 314 -10.90 25.38 -17.39
CA LYS A 314 -11.41 24.66 -18.57
C LYS A 314 -10.64 23.38 -18.85
N LYS A 315 -9.31 23.42 -18.70
CA LYS A 315 -8.43 22.26 -18.91
C LYS A 315 -7.29 22.27 -17.91
N CYS A 316 -6.90 21.09 -17.45
CA CYS A 316 -5.78 20.92 -16.55
C CYS A 316 -4.95 19.69 -16.96
N ASN A 317 -3.64 19.89 -17.11
CA ASN A 317 -2.68 18.81 -17.30
C ASN A 317 -1.81 18.74 -16.06
N LEU A 318 -1.91 17.67 -15.27
CA LEU A 318 -1.06 17.41 -14.13
C LEU A 318 -0.03 16.36 -14.50
N TYR A 319 1.19 16.57 -14.04
CA TYR A 319 2.30 15.64 -14.15
C TYR A 319 2.93 15.44 -12.79
N MET A 320 3.47 14.25 -12.56
CA MET A 320 4.34 14.06 -11.42
C MET A 320 5.70 14.75 -11.67
N PRO A 321 6.31 15.39 -10.66
CA PRO A 321 7.69 15.85 -10.76
C PRO A 321 8.63 14.66 -11.02
N HIS A 322 9.56 14.79 -11.96
CA HIS A 322 10.51 13.72 -12.31
C HIS A 322 11.36 13.22 -11.13
N ASN A 323 11.59 14.10 -10.14
CA ASN A 323 12.37 13.81 -8.94
C ASN A 323 11.50 13.58 -7.69
N SER A 324 10.20 13.37 -7.86
CA SER A 324 9.28 13.08 -6.77
C SER A 324 9.73 11.85 -5.98
N ASP A 325 9.49 11.86 -4.67
CA ASP A 325 9.79 10.72 -3.78
C ASP A 325 8.68 9.67 -3.74
N VAL A 326 7.70 9.77 -4.64
CA VAL A 326 6.71 8.72 -4.87
C VAL A 326 7.43 7.45 -5.29
N ASN A 327 7.12 6.35 -4.62
CA ASN A 327 7.76 5.09 -4.87
C ASN A 327 7.18 4.44 -6.10
N TRP A 328 8.09 3.84 -6.86
CA TRP A 328 7.78 3.03 -8.03
C TRP A 328 7.06 3.74 -9.16
N VAL A 329 6.54 4.96 -9.04
CA VAL A 329 6.01 5.71 -10.18
C VAL A 329 7.16 6.42 -10.89
N LYS A 330 7.32 6.15 -12.18
CA LYS A 330 8.36 6.74 -13.04
C LYS A 330 7.85 7.99 -13.74
N ASP A 331 6.65 7.90 -14.28
CA ASP A 331 5.97 9.02 -14.92
C ASP A 331 4.48 8.89 -14.66
N MET A 332 3.80 10.03 -14.54
CA MET A 332 2.36 10.06 -14.40
C MET A 332 1.83 11.34 -15.01
N LYS A 333 0.80 11.20 -15.85
CA LYS A 333 0.07 12.28 -16.48
C LYS A 333 -1.41 12.14 -16.12
N ILE A 334 -2.04 13.22 -15.69
CA ILE A 334 -3.49 13.34 -15.51
C ILE A 334 -3.97 14.48 -16.40
N GLU A 335 -5.03 14.26 -17.15
CA GLU A 335 -5.64 15.23 -18.05
C GLU A 335 -7.12 15.36 -17.71
N GLN A 336 -7.51 16.57 -17.33
CA GLN A 336 -8.89 16.92 -17.00
C GLN A 336 -9.42 17.98 -17.95
N GLU A 337 -10.63 17.78 -18.43
CA GLU A 337 -11.35 18.74 -19.26
C GLU A 337 -12.73 19.01 -18.66
N PHE A 338 -13.06 20.29 -18.59
CA PHE A 338 -14.34 20.80 -18.09
C PHE A 338 -15.12 21.39 -19.25
N THR A 339 -16.40 21.06 -19.30
CA THR A 339 -17.32 21.52 -20.34
C THR A 339 -18.46 22.29 -19.70
N ARG A 340 -18.95 23.29 -20.43
CA ARG A 340 -20.10 24.08 -19.99
C ARG A 340 -21.40 23.45 -20.49
N LEU A 341 -22.33 23.21 -19.58
CA LEU A 341 -23.67 22.72 -19.88
C LEU A 341 -24.56 23.84 -20.43
N ASP A 342 -25.70 23.47 -21.01
CA ASP A 342 -26.67 24.42 -21.58
C ASP A 342 -27.23 25.39 -20.53
N ASN A 343 -27.31 24.96 -19.27
CA ASN A 343 -27.72 25.79 -18.13
C ASN A 343 -26.61 26.75 -17.64
N GLY A 344 -25.42 26.72 -18.25
CA GLY A 344 -24.29 27.56 -17.91
C GLY A 344 -23.33 27.01 -16.86
N GLU A 345 -23.65 25.87 -16.23
CA GLU A 345 -22.79 25.23 -15.24
C GLU A 345 -21.57 24.58 -15.87
N TRP A 346 -20.43 24.64 -15.20
CA TRP A 346 -19.22 23.97 -15.62
C TRP A 346 -19.07 22.63 -14.91
N VAL A 347 -18.85 21.57 -15.67
CA VAL A 347 -18.75 20.21 -15.14
C VAL A 347 -17.52 19.49 -15.70
N LEU A 348 -16.95 18.61 -14.89
CA LEU A 348 -15.89 17.70 -15.34
C LEU A 348 -16.50 16.70 -16.32
N SER A 349 -15.96 16.60 -17.54
CA SER A 349 -16.44 15.64 -18.55
C SER A 349 -15.44 14.52 -18.84
N LYS A 350 -14.14 14.80 -18.64
CA LYS A 350 -13.03 13.88 -18.90
C LYS A 350 -11.99 13.95 -17.77
N ASP A 351 -11.58 12.78 -17.28
CA ASP A 351 -10.47 12.60 -16.34
C ASP A 351 -9.68 11.34 -16.74
N ASP A 352 -8.62 11.56 -17.53
CA ASP A 352 -7.72 10.52 -18.01
C ASP A 352 -6.41 10.54 -17.21
N MET A 353 -5.95 9.38 -16.75
CA MET A 353 -4.70 9.22 -16.03
C MET A 353 -3.86 8.11 -16.66
N VAL A 354 -2.56 8.35 -16.79
CA VAL A 354 -1.58 7.36 -17.24
C VAL A 354 -0.43 7.38 -16.25
N ALA A 355 -0.09 6.22 -15.68
CA ALA A 355 1.02 6.06 -14.76
C ALA A 355 1.94 4.92 -15.20
N GLU A 356 3.23 5.21 -15.35
CA GLU A 356 4.28 4.21 -15.52
C GLU A 356 4.84 3.83 -14.15
N ILE A 357 4.83 2.53 -13.84
CA ILE A 357 5.36 1.99 -12.59
C ILE A 357 6.65 1.22 -12.88
N HIS A 358 7.77 1.65 -12.28
CA HIS A 358 9.07 1.01 -12.30
C HIS A 358 9.55 0.66 -10.89
N THR A 359 9.63 -0.63 -10.59
CA THR A 359 10.10 -1.12 -9.27
C THR A 359 11.62 -1.17 -9.22
N ASN A 360 12.24 -2.04 -10.04
CA ASN A 360 13.69 -2.22 -10.18
C ASN A 360 14.06 -2.75 -11.57
N LYS A 361 15.37 -2.91 -11.85
CA LYS A 361 15.87 -3.43 -13.15
C LYS A 361 15.58 -4.91 -13.43
N VAL A 362 15.03 -5.64 -12.44
CA VAL A 362 14.80 -7.09 -12.52
C VAL A 362 13.34 -7.39 -12.87
N LEU A 363 12.42 -6.57 -12.39
CA LEU A 363 10.99 -6.69 -12.63
C LEU A 363 10.58 -5.86 -13.85
N GLN A 364 9.54 -6.33 -14.55
CA GLN A 364 8.98 -5.62 -15.71
C GLN A 364 8.26 -4.34 -15.27
N ASP A 365 8.44 -3.27 -16.03
CA ASP A 365 7.67 -2.02 -15.86
C ASP A 365 6.18 -2.31 -16.06
N LEU A 366 5.32 -1.58 -15.34
CA LEU A 366 3.88 -1.61 -15.52
C LEU A 366 3.39 -0.28 -16.07
N LEU A 367 2.27 -0.33 -16.79
CA LEU A 367 1.52 0.83 -17.26
C LEU A 367 0.10 0.70 -16.71
N VAL A 368 -0.34 1.71 -15.98
CA VAL A 368 -1.73 1.85 -15.54
C VAL A 368 -2.35 3.00 -16.33
N VAL A 369 -3.47 2.72 -17.00
CA VAL A 369 -4.26 3.72 -17.72
C VAL A 369 -5.64 3.74 -17.10
N ARG A 370 -6.09 4.90 -16.63
CA ARG A 370 -7.48 5.12 -16.23
C ARG A 370 -8.10 6.10 -17.19
N ASN A 371 -9.22 5.72 -17.80
CA ASN A 371 -10.05 6.62 -18.58
C ASN A 371 -11.40 6.82 -17.89
N THR A 372 -11.77 8.07 -17.65
CA THR A 372 -13.03 8.42 -16.98
C THR A 372 -13.83 9.40 -17.81
N ARG A 373 -15.12 9.13 -17.99
CA ARG A 373 -16.08 10.01 -18.67
C ARG A 373 -17.26 10.23 -17.74
N LEU A 374 -17.67 11.48 -17.59
CA LEU A 374 -18.81 11.89 -16.77
C LEU A 374 -19.85 12.53 -17.68
N THR A 375 -21.07 12.01 -17.65
CA THR A 375 -22.17 12.39 -18.54
C THR A 375 -23.49 12.53 -17.78
N ASP A 376 -24.52 13.00 -18.47
CA ASP A 376 -25.91 13.00 -17.97
C ASP A 376 -26.08 13.76 -16.64
N TYR A 377 -25.42 14.92 -16.54
CA TYR A 377 -25.57 15.83 -15.41
C TYR A 377 -27.01 16.33 -15.31
N SER A 378 -27.61 16.21 -14.12
CA SER A 378 -28.92 16.77 -13.79
C SER A 378 -28.89 17.37 -12.39
N PHE A 379 -29.64 18.45 -12.21
CA PHE A 379 -29.78 19.19 -10.95
C PHE A 379 -31.20 19.09 -10.37
N ASP A 380 -31.99 18.16 -10.91
CA ASP A 380 -33.39 17.96 -10.53
C ASP A 380 -33.51 17.31 -9.15
N GLU A 381 -34.69 17.44 -8.53
CA GLU A 381 -34.94 16.79 -7.24
C GLU A 381 -34.88 15.27 -7.36
N LEU A 382 -34.09 14.65 -6.47
CA LEU A 382 -33.88 13.21 -6.47
C LEU A 382 -34.77 12.49 -5.45
N PRO A 383 -35.32 11.30 -5.79
CA PRO A 383 -36.14 10.54 -4.86
C PRO A 383 -35.44 10.25 -3.53
N LYS A 384 -36.09 10.59 -2.41
CA LYS A 384 -35.56 10.37 -1.04
C LYS A 384 -35.17 8.91 -0.76
N VAL A 385 -35.76 7.96 -1.49
CA VAL A 385 -35.45 6.52 -1.40
C VAL A 385 -34.00 6.22 -1.80
N LEU A 386 -33.42 6.96 -2.75
CA LEU A 386 -32.03 6.78 -3.18
C LEU A 386 -31.04 7.11 -2.06
N PHE A 387 -31.39 8.06 -1.19
CA PHE A 387 -30.59 8.45 -0.04
C PHE A 387 -30.81 7.58 1.21
N LYS A 388 -31.68 6.55 1.18
CA LYS A 388 -31.87 5.64 2.32
C LYS A 388 -30.61 4.82 2.61
N GLY A 389 -30.31 4.64 3.89
CA GLY A 389 -29.11 3.92 4.38
C GLY A 389 -27.89 4.83 4.51
N LYS A 390 -26.91 4.39 5.32
CA LYS A 390 -25.70 5.17 5.66
C LYS A 390 -24.47 4.82 4.80
N ALA A 391 -24.56 3.85 3.89
CA ALA A 391 -23.47 3.49 2.99
C ALA A 391 -23.24 4.58 1.92
N LYS A 392 -21.98 4.96 1.72
CA LYS A 392 -21.55 5.89 0.65
C LYS A 392 -21.57 5.24 -0.74
N VAL A 393 -21.23 3.95 -0.82
CA VAL A 393 -21.27 3.19 -2.08
C VAL A 393 -22.34 2.11 -1.97
N ARG A 394 -23.17 1.98 -3.01
CA ARG A 394 -24.22 0.95 -3.11
C ARG A 394 -24.06 0.22 -4.44
N HIS A 395 -24.08 -1.10 -4.42
CA HIS A 395 -24.17 -1.89 -5.65
C HIS A 395 -25.62 -2.13 -6.02
N ASP A 396 -25.94 -1.96 -7.30
CA ASP A 396 -27.19 -2.44 -7.87
C ASP A 396 -27.22 -3.98 -7.86
N ILE A 397 -28.40 -4.58 -7.85
CA ILE A 397 -28.59 -6.04 -7.66
C ILE A 397 -27.85 -6.82 -8.75
N ASP A 398 -27.92 -6.31 -9.99
CA ASP A 398 -27.32 -6.92 -11.18
C ASP A 398 -26.02 -6.26 -11.60
N ALA A 399 -25.39 -5.45 -10.74
CA ALA A 399 -24.20 -4.68 -11.10
C ALA A 399 -23.04 -5.55 -11.63
N MET A 400 -22.91 -6.79 -11.15
CA MET A 400 -21.87 -7.73 -11.60
C MET A 400 -22.34 -8.68 -12.70
N ASN A 401 -23.61 -8.65 -13.07
CA ASN A 401 -24.24 -9.53 -14.06
C ASN A 401 -24.89 -8.69 -15.16
N ARG A 402 -24.06 -7.96 -15.91
CA ARG A 402 -24.49 -7.16 -17.08
C ARG A 402 -24.07 -7.87 -18.36
N ASP A 403 -24.91 -7.77 -19.40
CA ASP A 403 -24.66 -8.34 -20.72
C ASP A 403 -23.86 -7.38 -21.62
N GLU A 404 -23.44 -7.88 -22.78
CA GLU A 404 -22.67 -7.08 -23.74
C GLU A 404 -23.47 -5.91 -24.31
N ALA A 405 -24.80 -6.05 -24.44
CA ALA A 405 -25.67 -4.96 -24.88
C ALA A 405 -25.67 -3.78 -23.90
N TYR A 406 -25.68 -4.04 -22.59
CA TYR A 406 -25.50 -3.01 -21.57
C TYR A 406 -24.16 -2.29 -21.73
N TRP A 407 -23.06 -3.03 -21.88
CA TRP A 407 -21.74 -2.42 -22.02
C TRP A 407 -21.62 -1.61 -23.32
N ASN A 408 -22.18 -2.08 -24.43
CA ASN A 408 -22.18 -1.32 -25.68
C ASN A 408 -22.98 0.00 -25.60
N LYS A 409 -23.98 0.07 -24.71
CA LYS A 409 -24.75 1.31 -24.47
C LYS A 409 -24.00 2.31 -23.60
N TYR A 410 -23.37 1.85 -22.51
CA TYR A 410 -22.79 2.75 -21.49
C TYR A 410 -21.28 2.95 -21.63
N ARG A 411 -20.58 2.17 -22.45
CA ARG A 411 -19.15 2.32 -22.72
C ARG A 411 -18.90 3.61 -23.49
N GLN A 412 -18.19 4.53 -22.83
CA GLN A 412 -17.83 5.83 -23.40
C GLN A 412 -16.41 5.86 -23.99
N VAL A 413 -15.64 4.77 -23.83
CA VAL A 413 -14.26 4.65 -24.31
C VAL A 413 -14.07 3.30 -24.98
N ASP A 414 -13.65 3.30 -26.23
CA ASP A 414 -13.40 2.07 -26.99
C ASP A 414 -12.32 1.20 -26.35
N LEU A 415 -12.46 -0.11 -26.55
CA LEU A 415 -11.44 -1.07 -26.17
C LEU A 415 -10.38 -1.17 -27.28
N THR A 416 -9.11 -1.31 -26.92
CA THR A 416 -8.07 -1.62 -27.89
C THR A 416 -8.25 -3.04 -28.45
N LYS A 417 -7.46 -3.41 -29.47
CA LYS A 417 -7.46 -4.77 -30.03
C LYS A 417 -7.11 -5.80 -28.96
N SER A 418 -6.10 -5.53 -28.14
CA SER A 418 -5.69 -6.45 -27.07
C SER A 418 -6.69 -6.47 -25.91
N GLU A 419 -7.30 -5.33 -25.56
CA GLU A 419 -8.33 -5.27 -24.51
C GLU A 419 -9.60 -6.05 -24.89
N SER A 420 -10.11 -5.87 -26.11
CA SER A 420 -11.30 -6.58 -26.61
C SER A 420 -11.10 -8.08 -26.80
N SER A 421 -9.88 -8.53 -27.08
CA SER A 421 -9.56 -9.95 -27.26
C SER A 421 -9.09 -10.65 -25.97
N MET A 422 -9.17 -9.97 -24.82
CA MET A 422 -8.68 -10.43 -23.52
C MET A 422 -9.22 -11.80 -23.12
N ASP A 423 -10.52 -12.06 -23.29
CA ASP A 423 -11.12 -13.34 -22.91
C ASP A 423 -10.48 -14.50 -23.69
N SER A 424 -10.26 -14.30 -24.99
CA SER A 424 -9.59 -15.28 -25.84
C SER A 424 -8.12 -15.48 -25.44
N PHE A 425 -7.45 -14.41 -25.01
CA PHE A 425 -6.08 -14.44 -24.51
C PHE A 425 -5.98 -15.28 -23.22
N ILE A 426 -6.87 -15.07 -22.26
CA ILE A 426 -6.93 -15.86 -21.02
C ILE A 426 -7.18 -17.33 -21.32
N HIS A 427 -8.14 -17.65 -22.21
CA HIS A 427 -8.40 -19.04 -22.62
C HIS A 427 -7.18 -19.72 -23.26
N ARG A 428 -6.43 -19.02 -24.13
CA ARG A 428 -5.20 -19.57 -24.73
C ARG A 428 -4.09 -19.74 -23.68
N MET A 429 -3.97 -18.78 -22.77
CA MET A 429 -2.98 -18.79 -21.69
C MET A 429 -3.20 -19.97 -20.74
N GLU A 430 -4.42 -20.18 -20.25
CA GLU A 430 -4.80 -21.28 -19.35
C GLU A 430 -4.54 -22.67 -19.96
N ASN A 431 -4.71 -22.81 -21.27
CA ASN A 431 -4.52 -24.07 -21.99
C ASN A 431 -3.07 -24.33 -22.44
N SER A 432 -2.14 -23.39 -22.20
CA SER A 432 -0.75 -23.54 -22.62
C SER A 432 0.09 -24.44 -21.69
N LYS A 433 1.05 -25.19 -22.27
CA LYS A 433 1.93 -26.10 -21.51
C LYS A 433 2.81 -25.32 -20.53
N GLY A 434 2.85 -25.77 -19.27
CA GLY A 434 3.69 -25.19 -18.20
C GLY A 434 3.08 -23.97 -17.48
N PHE A 435 2.04 -23.33 -18.02
CA PHE A 435 1.41 -22.17 -17.38
C PHE A 435 0.76 -22.52 -16.04
N LYS A 436 0.20 -23.73 -15.90
CA LYS A 436 -0.36 -24.25 -14.63
C LYS A 436 0.61 -24.16 -13.45
N TRP A 437 1.91 -24.36 -13.68
CA TRP A 437 2.93 -24.27 -12.62
C TRP A 437 3.32 -22.81 -12.32
N ILE A 438 3.32 -21.94 -13.33
CA ILE A 438 3.58 -20.50 -13.17
C ILE A 438 2.47 -19.87 -12.34
N ILE A 439 1.20 -20.11 -12.70
CA ILE A 439 0.06 -19.56 -11.97
C ILE A 439 -0.02 -20.13 -10.55
N LEU A 440 0.32 -21.41 -10.35
CA LEU A 440 0.41 -22.00 -9.02
C LEU A 440 1.46 -21.26 -8.15
N GLY A 441 2.65 -21.00 -8.70
CA GLY A 441 3.70 -20.25 -8.00
C GLY A 441 3.27 -18.84 -7.63
N VAL A 442 2.64 -18.11 -8.57
CA VAL A 442 2.10 -16.76 -8.33
C VAL A 442 1.02 -16.78 -7.24
N LYS A 443 0.07 -17.73 -7.32
CA LYS A 443 -0.97 -17.90 -6.30
C LYS A 443 -0.39 -18.20 -4.92
N VAL A 444 0.60 -19.08 -4.83
CA VAL A 444 1.25 -19.39 -3.54
C VAL A 444 1.96 -18.16 -2.96
N LEU A 445 2.67 -17.38 -3.78
CA LEU A 445 3.36 -16.18 -3.32
C LEU A 445 2.39 -15.08 -2.88
N MET A 446 1.34 -14.82 -3.67
CA MET A 446 0.40 -13.72 -3.40
C MET A 446 -0.67 -14.08 -2.36
N GLU A 447 -1.21 -15.29 -2.44
CA GLU A 447 -2.33 -15.72 -1.61
C GLU A 447 -1.87 -16.47 -0.35
N ASN A 448 -0.65 -17.03 -0.36
CA ASN A 448 -0.09 -17.92 0.67
C ASN A 448 -0.91 -19.21 0.87
N TYR A 449 -1.74 -19.57 -0.11
CA TYR A 449 -2.52 -20.81 -0.12
C TYR A 449 -2.34 -21.52 -1.46
N VAL A 450 -2.40 -22.84 -1.41
CA VAL A 450 -2.45 -23.75 -2.57
C VAL A 450 -3.90 -24.19 -2.75
N GLU A 451 -4.51 -23.81 -3.87
CA GLU A 451 -5.89 -24.20 -4.22
C GLU A 451 -5.95 -25.66 -4.71
N ILE A 452 -6.85 -26.46 -4.16
CA ILE A 452 -7.11 -27.84 -4.62
C ILE A 452 -8.38 -27.86 -5.47
N GLY A 453 -8.26 -28.37 -6.70
CA GLY A 453 -9.40 -28.57 -7.60
C GLY A 453 -9.85 -27.31 -8.36
N SER A 454 -9.15 -26.19 -8.19
CA SER A 454 -9.19 -25.07 -9.12
C SER A 454 -8.55 -25.48 -10.44
N GLY A 455 -9.24 -25.29 -11.56
CA GLY A 455 -8.74 -25.65 -12.89
C GLY A 455 -9.17 -24.65 -13.96
N PRO A 456 -8.66 -24.78 -15.20
CA PRO A 456 -9.02 -23.91 -16.33
C PRO A 456 -10.55 -23.79 -16.49
N GLY A 457 -11.03 -22.60 -16.84
CA GLY A 457 -12.47 -22.32 -17.00
C GLY A 457 -13.21 -21.85 -15.74
N GLY A 458 -12.53 -21.15 -14.81
CA GLY A 458 -13.20 -20.44 -13.71
C GLY A 458 -13.76 -21.32 -12.58
N LYS A 459 -13.38 -22.60 -12.49
CA LYS A 459 -13.81 -23.47 -11.39
C LYS A 459 -13.19 -22.99 -10.07
N LYS A 460 -14.03 -22.45 -9.19
CA LYS A 460 -13.64 -22.01 -7.85
C LYS A 460 -13.12 -23.18 -7.01
N SER A 461 -12.01 -22.96 -6.29
CA SER A 461 -11.46 -23.93 -5.35
C SER A 461 -12.47 -24.26 -4.27
N LYS A 462 -12.66 -25.55 -3.97
CA LYS A 462 -13.49 -25.99 -2.83
C LYS A 462 -12.69 -26.09 -1.53
N PHE A 463 -11.37 -26.27 -1.64
CA PHE A 463 -10.47 -26.51 -0.53
C PHE A 463 -9.08 -25.92 -0.82
N ASP A 464 -8.53 -25.19 0.14
CA ASP A 464 -7.21 -24.58 0.04
C ASP A 464 -6.28 -25.10 1.14
N LEU A 465 -5.03 -25.40 0.80
CA LEU A 465 -3.95 -25.77 1.74
C LEU A 465 -3.10 -24.54 2.08
N GLY A 466 -2.86 -24.30 3.36
CA GLY A 466 -2.06 -23.18 3.84
C GLY A 466 -2.56 -22.61 5.17
N PRO A 467 -1.96 -21.52 5.67
CA PRO A 467 -0.97 -20.71 4.96
C PRO A 467 0.39 -21.40 4.82
N VAL A 468 1.01 -21.34 3.63
CA VAL A 468 2.26 -22.08 3.31
C VAL A 468 3.44 -21.64 4.18
N ASN A 469 3.52 -20.36 4.52
CA ASN A 469 4.56 -19.83 5.42
C ASN A 469 4.44 -20.31 6.88
N THR A 470 3.39 -21.05 7.24
CA THR A 470 3.23 -21.62 8.59
C THR A 470 3.70 -23.07 8.72
N TYR A 471 4.08 -23.72 7.60
CA TYR A 471 4.42 -25.14 7.62
C TYR A 471 5.68 -25.48 8.40
N LEU A 472 6.60 -24.51 8.53
CA LEU A 472 7.83 -24.65 9.28
C LEU A 472 8.00 -23.44 10.20
N SER A 473 8.15 -23.69 11.49
CA SER A 473 8.45 -22.66 12.51
C SER A 473 9.30 -23.22 13.63
N LYS A 474 9.71 -22.36 14.58
CA LYS A 474 10.44 -22.79 15.78
C LYS A 474 10.02 -22.01 17.02
N ASN A 475 9.95 -22.69 18.16
CA ASN A 475 9.75 -22.08 19.49
C ASN A 475 10.62 -22.79 20.55
N TYR A 476 10.67 -22.24 21.77
CA TYR A 476 11.55 -22.74 22.85
C TYR A 476 11.21 -24.16 23.34
N VAL A 477 9.91 -24.49 23.42
CA VAL A 477 9.41 -25.76 23.95
C VAL A 477 9.48 -26.88 22.91
N ASP A 478 9.04 -26.61 21.68
CA ASP A 478 8.91 -27.58 20.60
C ASP A 478 10.18 -27.74 19.75
N GLY A 479 11.13 -26.81 19.82
CA GLY A 479 12.22 -26.78 18.85
C GLY A 479 11.66 -26.50 17.46
N ILE A 480 11.81 -27.42 16.51
CA ILE A 480 11.23 -27.29 15.17
C ILE A 480 9.77 -27.74 15.21
N ARG A 481 8.89 -26.96 14.59
CA ARG A 481 7.48 -27.31 14.42
C ARG A 481 7.17 -27.53 12.95
N LEU A 482 6.57 -28.67 12.66
CA LEU A 482 6.03 -29.01 11.34
C LEU A 482 4.52 -28.88 11.41
N ARG A 483 3.93 -28.06 10.55
CA ARG A 483 2.48 -27.81 10.54
C ARG A 483 1.92 -28.08 9.16
N LEU A 484 0.73 -28.68 9.14
CA LEU A 484 -0.11 -28.79 7.95
C LEU A 484 -1.44 -28.12 8.25
N ALA A 485 -1.90 -27.25 7.36
CA ALA A 485 -3.11 -26.47 7.54
C ALA A 485 -3.92 -26.42 6.25
N GLY A 486 -5.24 -26.28 6.37
CA GLY A 486 -6.14 -26.20 5.24
C GLY A 486 -7.53 -25.73 5.63
N ARG A 487 -8.34 -25.41 4.62
CA ARG A 487 -9.67 -24.82 4.82
C ARG A 487 -10.58 -25.02 3.63
N THR A 488 -11.90 -24.92 3.87
CA THR A 488 -12.92 -24.95 2.82
C THR A 488 -13.28 -23.55 2.34
N MET A 489 -13.81 -23.46 1.12
CA MET A 489 -14.20 -22.22 0.46
C MET A 489 -15.70 -22.15 0.18
N ALA A 490 -16.20 -20.97 -0.21
CA ALA A 490 -17.62 -20.75 -0.52
C ALA A 490 -18.12 -21.62 -1.70
N ALA A 491 -17.21 -22.09 -2.55
CA ALA A 491 -17.52 -23.01 -3.64
C ALA A 491 -17.96 -24.41 -3.15
N LEU A 492 -17.57 -24.80 -1.93
CA LEU A 492 -18.09 -26.01 -1.29
C LEU A 492 -19.47 -25.74 -0.68
N ASN A 493 -19.58 -24.68 0.12
CA ASN A 493 -20.84 -24.19 0.67
C ASN A 493 -20.70 -22.69 0.99
N PRO A 494 -21.63 -21.81 0.54
CA PRO A 494 -21.49 -20.38 0.75
C PRO A 494 -21.81 -19.89 2.17
N HIS A 495 -22.28 -20.78 3.05
CA HIS A 495 -22.58 -20.48 4.45
C HIS A 495 -21.68 -21.27 5.42
N PHE A 496 -21.20 -22.45 5.06
CA PHE A 496 -20.44 -23.32 5.97
C PHE A 496 -18.96 -23.39 5.60
N PHE A 497 -18.09 -23.07 6.55
CA PHE A 497 -16.65 -23.03 6.38
C PHE A 497 -15.93 -23.79 7.50
N TRP A 498 -14.93 -24.57 7.14
CA TRP A 498 -13.98 -25.18 8.07
C TRP A 498 -12.58 -24.64 7.79
N ASN A 499 -11.84 -24.33 8.85
CA ASN A 499 -10.42 -24.01 8.81
C ASN A 499 -9.73 -24.79 9.92
N GLY A 500 -8.65 -25.51 9.60
CA GLY A 500 -7.95 -26.27 10.61
C GLY A 500 -6.49 -26.55 10.31
N TYR A 501 -5.79 -27.02 11.33
CA TYR A 501 -4.40 -27.41 11.24
C TYR A 501 -4.05 -28.54 12.22
N ALA A 502 -2.99 -29.26 11.88
CA ALA A 502 -2.27 -30.16 12.76
C ALA A 502 -0.79 -29.79 12.75
N ALA A 503 -0.15 -29.74 13.91
CA ALA A 503 1.27 -29.45 14.04
C ALA A 503 1.96 -30.43 14.99
N TYR A 504 3.24 -30.70 14.74
CA TYR A 504 4.08 -31.59 15.53
C TYR A 504 5.36 -30.87 15.97
N GLY A 505 5.65 -30.90 17.27
CA GLY A 505 6.89 -30.35 17.83
C GLY A 505 7.98 -31.42 17.96
N THR A 506 9.15 -31.21 17.38
CA THR A 506 10.22 -32.21 17.34
C THR A 506 10.95 -32.41 18.67
N LYS A 507 11.03 -31.38 19.52
CA LYS A 507 11.65 -31.45 20.85
C LYS A 507 10.68 -31.92 21.94
N SER A 508 9.41 -31.50 21.86
CA SER A 508 8.38 -31.84 22.84
C SER A 508 7.72 -33.20 22.57
N ASN A 509 7.80 -33.71 21.33
CA ASN A 509 7.06 -34.87 20.84
C ASN A 509 5.53 -34.77 21.04
N GLU A 510 4.99 -33.55 21.09
CA GLU A 510 3.55 -33.29 21.22
C GLU A 510 2.90 -32.93 19.88
N TRP A 511 1.65 -33.38 19.72
CA TRP A 511 0.75 -32.98 18.63
C TRP A 511 -0.18 -31.85 19.07
N TYR A 512 -0.36 -30.89 18.17
CA TYR A 512 -1.21 -29.72 18.32
C TYR A 512 -2.24 -29.68 17.21
N THR A 513 -3.46 -29.25 17.53
CA THR A 513 -4.54 -29.16 16.55
C THR A 513 -5.37 -27.91 16.77
N GLY A 514 -5.93 -27.38 15.69
CA GLY A 514 -6.92 -26.31 15.75
C GLY A 514 -7.96 -26.49 14.67
N HIS A 515 -9.22 -26.25 15.04
CA HIS A 515 -10.37 -26.33 14.14
C HIS A 515 -11.28 -25.14 14.41
N VAL A 516 -11.70 -24.49 13.33
CA VAL A 516 -12.61 -23.36 13.35
C VAL A 516 -13.70 -23.66 12.33
N LEU A 517 -14.92 -23.84 12.83
CA LEU A 517 -16.13 -23.98 12.04
C LEU A 517 -16.84 -22.63 12.01
N THR A 518 -17.15 -22.11 10.84
CA THR A 518 -17.86 -20.85 10.68
C THR A 518 -19.13 -21.06 9.89
N TYR A 519 -20.25 -20.66 10.48
CA TYR A 519 -21.53 -20.55 9.82
C TYR A 519 -21.83 -19.07 9.56
N SER A 520 -21.86 -18.69 8.28
CA SER A 520 -22.21 -17.35 7.83
C SER A 520 -23.72 -17.25 7.61
N LEU A 521 -24.36 -16.22 8.15
CA LEU A 521 -25.78 -15.93 7.97
C LEU A 521 -26.07 -15.30 6.61
N ASN A 522 -25.09 -14.62 6.00
CA ASN A 522 -25.18 -14.11 4.64
C ASN A 522 -24.40 -15.00 3.67
N LYS A 523 -24.92 -15.14 2.44
CA LYS A 523 -24.27 -15.90 1.37
C LYS A 523 -22.93 -15.23 1.01
N LYS A 524 -21.83 -15.98 1.13
CA LYS A 524 -20.48 -15.52 0.74
C LYS A 524 -20.16 -15.91 -0.69
N LYS A 525 -19.35 -15.10 -1.37
CA LYS A 525 -18.92 -15.33 -2.76
C LYS A 525 -17.72 -16.26 -2.85
N ASN A 526 -16.74 -16.10 -1.95
CA ASN A 526 -15.43 -16.75 -1.92
C ASN A 526 -15.01 -17.19 -0.49
N SER A 527 -15.01 -16.28 0.50
CA SER A 527 -14.37 -16.43 1.82
C SER A 527 -15.28 -16.05 2.99
N PRO A 528 -15.13 -16.66 4.20
CA PRO A 528 -15.93 -16.32 5.38
C PRO A 528 -15.68 -14.88 5.90
N PHE A 529 -14.57 -14.26 5.49
CA PHE A 529 -14.17 -12.91 5.95
C PHE A 529 -14.75 -11.77 5.12
N GLU A 530 -15.54 -12.06 4.08
CA GLU A 530 -16.13 -11.03 3.24
C GLU A 530 -17.07 -10.12 4.02
N PHE A 531 -17.02 -8.84 3.67
CA PHE A 531 -17.91 -7.83 4.22
C PHE A 531 -19.33 -7.95 3.62
N PRO A 532 -20.40 -7.71 4.41
CA PRO A 532 -20.40 -7.63 5.87
C PRO A 532 -20.26 -9.02 6.52
N MET A 533 -19.51 -9.13 7.61
CA MET A 533 -19.42 -10.39 8.39
C MET A 533 -20.65 -10.56 9.27
N ARG A 534 -21.36 -11.68 9.12
CA ARG A 534 -22.50 -12.06 9.96
C ARG A 534 -22.35 -13.53 10.30
N ASN A 535 -21.39 -13.82 11.18
CA ASN A 535 -20.84 -15.15 11.33
C ASN A 535 -21.06 -15.66 12.75
N VAL A 536 -21.42 -16.95 12.87
CA VAL A 536 -21.30 -17.74 14.09
C VAL A 536 -20.07 -18.64 13.91
N THR A 537 -19.10 -18.54 14.82
CA THR A 537 -17.84 -19.28 14.75
C THR A 537 -17.69 -20.17 15.97
N PHE A 538 -17.39 -21.44 15.75
CA PHE A 538 -17.02 -22.41 16.76
C PHE A 538 -15.56 -22.81 16.59
N GLU A 539 -14.75 -22.59 17.61
CA GLU A 539 -13.32 -22.89 17.65
C GLU A 539 -13.05 -23.97 18.68
N VAL A 540 -12.22 -24.95 18.31
CA VAL A 540 -11.65 -25.95 19.21
C VAL A 540 -10.17 -26.08 18.89
N SER A 541 -9.31 -25.81 19.87
CA SER A 541 -7.86 -25.80 19.65
C SER A 541 -7.10 -26.32 20.86
N ARG A 542 -6.04 -27.07 20.62
CA ARG A 542 -5.01 -27.45 21.58
C ARG A 542 -3.65 -27.10 20.98
N ASP A 543 -2.98 -26.10 21.52
CA ASP A 543 -1.73 -25.58 20.99
C ASP A 543 -0.93 -24.86 22.09
N ILE A 544 0.27 -24.40 21.77
CA ILE A 544 1.18 -23.72 22.68
C ILE A 544 1.41 -22.28 22.23
N MET A 545 1.42 -21.35 23.19
CA MET A 545 1.68 -19.93 22.93
C MET A 545 2.37 -19.26 24.12
N SER A 546 2.87 -18.06 23.87
CA SER A 546 3.30 -17.09 24.88
C SER A 546 2.32 -15.92 24.97
N PRO A 547 2.29 -15.17 26.08
CA PRO A 547 1.41 -14.00 26.22
C PRO A 547 1.65 -12.93 25.14
N SER A 548 2.90 -12.67 24.77
CA SER A 548 3.25 -11.74 23.69
C SER A 548 2.75 -12.19 22.30
N ASP A 549 2.45 -13.48 22.09
CA ASP A 549 1.94 -13.95 20.80
C ASP A 549 0.57 -13.34 20.45
N ASP A 550 -0.21 -12.93 21.44
CA ASP A 550 -1.50 -12.25 21.24
C ASP A 550 -1.35 -10.84 20.63
N ASN A 551 -0.15 -10.24 20.68
CA ASN A 551 0.15 -8.92 20.11
C ASN A 551 0.78 -8.98 18.71
N LEU A 552 1.00 -10.17 18.15
CA LEU A 552 1.60 -10.31 16.82
C LEU A 552 0.58 -10.02 15.72
N GLN A 553 0.96 -9.17 14.76
CA GLN A 553 0.13 -8.90 13.58
C GLN A 553 0.01 -10.10 12.63
N HIS A 554 1.00 -10.99 12.63
CA HIS A 554 1.03 -12.21 11.83
C HIS A 554 0.89 -13.45 12.71
N ASN A 555 0.49 -14.56 12.10
CA ASN A 555 0.40 -15.85 12.79
C ASN A 555 1.74 -16.18 13.50
N LYS A 556 1.69 -16.60 14.76
CA LYS A 556 2.88 -16.96 15.56
C LYS A 556 3.77 -18.03 14.89
N ASP A 557 3.19 -18.90 14.08
CA ASP A 557 3.91 -19.96 13.36
C ASP A 557 4.39 -19.52 11.96
N ASN A 558 4.22 -18.25 11.58
CA ASN A 558 4.85 -17.74 10.36
C ASN A 558 6.38 -17.84 10.54
N ILE A 559 7.07 -18.42 9.55
CA ILE A 559 8.52 -18.64 9.58
C ILE A 559 9.30 -17.35 9.89
N PHE A 560 8.83 -16.18 9.46
CA PHE A 560 9.47 -14.90 9.76
C PHE A 560 9.36 -14.49 11.25
N MET A 561 8.34 -14.98 11.96
CA MET A 561 8.12 -14.74 13.40
C MET A 561 8.98 -15.64 14.29
N THR A 562 9.69 -16.60 13.68
CA THR A 562 10.69 -17.44 14.37
C THR A 562 11.92 -16.63 14.77
N PHE A 563 12.23 -15.55 14.04
CA PHE A 563 13.32 -14.65 14.36
C PHE A 563 12.81 -13.57 15.33
N ARG A 564 13.23 -13.66 16.61
CA ARG A 564 12.84 -12.72 17.67
C ARG A 564 14.05 -12.01 18.24
N ALA A 565 13.86 -10.76 18.65
CA ALA A 565 14.92 -9.94 19.26
C ALA A 565 15.23 -10.36 20.70
N ALA A 566 14.29 -11.00 21.38
CA ALA A 566 14.44 -11.55 22.72
C ALA A 566 13.97 -13.01 22.78
N THR A 567 14.56 -13.79 23.70
CA THR A 567 14.15 -15.17 23.95
C THR A 567 12.78 -15.19 24.64
N GLN A 568 11.90 -16.07 24.15
CA GLN A 568 10.60 -16.35 24.76
C GLN A 568 10.59 -17.79 25.27
N ASP A 569 10.77 -17.97 26.56
CA ASP A 569 10.85 -19.28 27.24
C ASP A 569 9.68 -19.52 28.21
N GLU A 570 8.96 -18.47 28.60
CA GLU A 570 7.71 -18.55 29.37
C GLU A 570 6.51 -18.78 28.43
N MET A 571 6.04 -20.03 28.37
CA MET A 571 4.96 -20.45 27.48
C MET A 571 3.88 -21.25 28.23
N PHE A 572 2.71 -21.41 27.62
CA PHE A 572 1.68 -22.30 28.14
C PHE A 572 0.99 -23.08 27.03
N LEU A 573 0.68 -24.34 27.31
CA LEU A 573 -0.20 -25.16 26.50
C LEU A 573 -1.64 -24.77 26.82
N TYR A 574 -2.39 -24.32 25.81
CA TYR A 574 -3.80 -24.01 25.96
C TYR A 574 -4.67 -25.09 25.31
N HIS A 575 -5.80 -25.37 25.95
CA HIS A 575 -6.93 -26.07 25.36
C HIS A 575 -8.12 -25.15 25.41
N ARG A 576 -8.60 -24.71 24.25
CA ARG A 576 -9.61 -23.68 24.10
C ARG A 576 -10.77 -24.20 23.29
N GLN A 577 -11.97 -23.94 23.78
CA GLN A 577 -13.19 -23.96 22.99
C GLN A 577 -13.78 -22.55 23.01
N ARG A 578 -14.38 -22.12 21.90
CA ARG A 578 -15.02 -20.81 21.83
C ARG A 578 -16.21 -20.84 20.88
N ILE A 579 -17.30 -20.21 21.28
CA ILE A 579 -18.40 -19.85 20.40
C ILE A 579 -18.42 -18.32 20.30
N ALA A 580 -18.42 -17.79 19.08
CA ALA A 580 -18.46 -16.35 18.84
C ALA A 580 -19.53 -16.01 17.80
N PHE A 581 -20.11 -14.83 17.96
CA PHE A 581 -21.00 -14.20 16.99
C PHE A 581 -20.45 -12.82 16.63
N THR A 582 -20.27 -12.60 15.34
CA THR A 582 -19.84 -11.30 14.78
C THR A 582 -20.92 -10.79 13.84
N TYR A 583 -21.33 -9.54 14.03
CA TYR A 583 -22.30 -8.85 13.20
C TYR A 583 -21.76 -7.49 12.76
N GLU A 584 -21.60 -7.31 11.46
CA GLU A 584 -21.14 -6.08 10.84
C GLU A 584 -22.24 -5.41 10.03
N THR A 585 -22.15 -4.09 10.00
CA THR A 585 -23.03 -3.21 9.23
C THR A 585 -22.24 -2.43 8.19
N ASP A 586 -22.92 -2.06 7.11
CA ASP A 586 -22.34 -1.37 5.95
C ASP A 586 -21.83 0.05 6.26
N TRP A 587 -22.14 0.58 7.45
CA TRP A 587 -21.78 1.93 7.89
C TRP A 587 -20.70 1.95 8.98
N GLY A 588 -20.07 0.80 9.26
CA GLY A 588 -18.87 0.72 10.08
C GLY A 588 -19.08 0.24 11.52
N LEU A 589 -20.31 -0.09 11.95
CA LEU A 589 -20.53 -0.72 13.26
C LEU A 589 -20.31 -2.22 13.17
N ARG A 590 -19.48 -2.74 14.08
CA ARG A 590 -19.28 -4.17 14.32
C ARG A 590 -19.64 -4.50 15.77
N PHE A 591 -20.51 -5.47 15.95
CA PHE A 591 -20.80 -6.10 17.23
C PHE A 591 -20.13 -7.47 17.28
N ASN A 592 -19.40 -7.75 18.35
CA ASN A 592 -18.80 -9.04 18.61
C ASN A 592 -19.25 -9.52 19.98
N THR A 593 -19.66 -10.78 20.07
CA THR A 593 -19.88 -11.44 21.35
C THR A 593 -19.37 -12.85 21.28
N GLY A 594 -18.97 -13.44 22.40
CA GLY A 594 -18.59 -14.84 22.42
C GLY A 594 -18.28 -15.36 23.79
N ILE A 595 -18.45 -16.66 23.96
CA ILE A 595 -18.04 -17.40 25.15
C ILE A 595 -16.81 -18.23 24.84
N ARG A 596 -15.84 -18.24 25.74
CA ARG A 596 -14.59 -18.97 25.64
C ARG A 596 -14.36 -19.76 26.91
N TRP A 597 -14.06 -21.04 26.77
CA TRP A 597 -13.61 -21.90 27.86
C TRP A 597 -12.19 -22.33 27.53
N GLN A 598 -11.24 -22.02 28.40
CA GLN A 598 -9.83 -22.23 28.12
C GLN A 598 -9.13 -22.77 29.36
N SER A 599 -8.28 -23.79 29.18
CA SER A 599 -7.35 -24.22 30.22
C SER A 599 -5.91 -24.03 29.77
N ASN A 600 -5.10 -23.38 30.61
CA ASN A 600 -3.69 -23.11 30.35
C ASN A 600 -2.84 -23.94 31.31
N ARG A 601 -2.03 -24.85 30.75
CA ARG A 601 -1.02 -25.61 31.48
C ARG A 601 0.35 -24.95 31.26
N THR A 602 1.11 -24.76 32.32
CA THR A 602 2.46 -24.19 32.24
C THR A 602 3.39 -25.02 31.35
N ALA A 603 4.30 -24.35 30.63
CA ALA A 603 5.31 -24.96 29.77
C ALA A 603 6.57 -24.09 29.69
N GLY A 604 7.70 -24.69 29.28
CA GLY A 604 8.98 -23.98 29.28
C GLY A 604 9.37 -23.56 30.70
N ASN A 605 9.72 -22.29 30.88
CA ASN A 605 10.13 -21.71 32.17
C ASN A 605 8.99 -21.00 32.92
N LEU A 606 7.75 -21.12 32.45
CA LEU A 606 6.60 -20.54 33.14
C LEU A 606 6.18 -21.41 34.32
N HIS A 607 6.08 -20.82 35.51
CA HIS A 607 5.59 -21.50 36.71
C HIS A 607 4.61 -20.60 37.46
N TYR A 608 3.56 -21.19 38.02
CA TYR A 608 2.63 -20.47 38.90
C TYR A 608 2.77 -21.01 40.32
N PHE A 609 3.00 -20.13 41.28
CA PHE A 609 3.04 -20.48 42.69
C PHE A 609 1.97 -19.71 43.44
N THR A 610 1.19 -20.40 44.26
CA THR A 610 0.35 -19.75 45.28
C THR A 610 1.22 -19.02 46.30
N LEU A 611 0.64 -18.12 47.10
CA LEU A 611 1.38 -17.40 48.15
C LEU A 611 1.98 -18.36 49.20
N ASP A 612 1.33 -19.50 49.44
CA ASP A 612 1.83 -20.56 50.32
C ASP A 612 2.97 -21.40 49.69
N GLY A 613 3.30 -21.16 48.42
CA GLY A 613 4.40 -21.84 47.72
C GLY A 613 4.01 -23.12 46.97
N ASN A 614 2.73 -23.50 46.97
CA ASN A 614 2.25 -24.64 46.17
C ASN A 614 2.26 -24.29 44.68
N GLU A 615 2.84 -25.17 43.85
CA GLU A 615 2.90 -25.01 42.40
C GLU A 615 1.54 -25.36 41.75
N VAL A 616 1.01 -24.45 40.94
CA VAL A 616 -0.22 -24.63 40.15
C VAL A 616 0.17 -24.82 38.69
N LYS A 617 0.04 -26.05 38.19
CA LYS A 617 0.43 -26.37 36.80
C LYS A 617 -0.63 -26.03 35.76
N LYS A 618 -1.88 -25.80 36.17
CA LYS A 618 -3.00 -25.58 35.25
C LYS A 618 -4.04 -24.63 35.82
N ILE A 619 -4.40 -23.60 35.03
CA ILE A 619 -5.52 -22.69 35.32
C ILE A 619 -6.64 -22.90 34.29
N ARG A 620 -7.89 -22.76 34.70
CA ARG A 620 -9.06 -22.86 33.82
C ARG A 620 -9.95 -21.63 33.95
N MET A 621 -10.27 -21.05 32.80
CA MET A 621 -11.01 -19.80 32.65
C MET A 621 -12.24 -20.06 31.79
N THR A 622 -13.33 -19.38 32.10
CA THR A 622 -14.54 -19.37 31.28
C THR A 622 -15.04 -17.95 31.24
N ASP A 623 -14.96 -17.34 30.06
CA ASP A 623 -15.20 -15.91 29.87
C ASP A 623 -16.23 -15.66 28.78
N ILE A 624 -17.10 -14.67 28.99
CA ILE A 624 -17.95 -14.07 27.96
C ILE A 624 -17.36 -12.71 27.60
N ASN A 625 -17.11 -12.47 26.32
CA ASN A 625 -16.71 -11.17 25.79
C ASN A 625 -17.87 -10.54 25.03
N VAL A 626 -18.11 -9.26 25.25
CA VAL A 626 -19.03 -8.42 24.48
C VAL A 626 -18.27 -7.18 24.02
N GLY A 627 -18.34 -6.84 22.73
CA GLY A 627 -17.60 -5.74 22.15
C GLY A 627 -18.35 -5.04 21.02
N ILE A 628 -18.13 -3.74 20.92
CA ILE A 628 -18.62 -2.87 19.87
C ILE A 628 -17.43 -2.11 19.29
N ASN A 629 -17.26 -2.17 17.98
CA ASN A 629 -16.29 -1.36 17.24
C ASN A 629 -17.05 -0.47 16.25
N TYR A 630 -16.59 0.76 16.11
CA TYR A 630 -17.13 1.74 15.18
C TYR A 630 -16.02 2.32 14.31
N ASN A 631 -16.11 2.06 13.01
CA ASN A 631 -15.14 2.45 11.98
C ASN A 631 -15.88 3.04 10.77
N PRO A 632 -16.35 4.30 10.83
CA PRO A 632 -17.13 4.88 9.73
C PRO A 632 -16.25 5.19 8.52
N GLY A 633 -16.64 4.69 7.35
CA GLY A 633 -15.98 5.03 6.08
C GLY A 633 -14.71 4.25 5.76
N VAL A 634 -14.39 3.21 6.55
CA VAL A 634 -13.29 2.31 6.24
C VAL A 634 -13.64 1.44 5.03
N THR A 635 -12.74 1.39 4.05
CA THR A 635 -12.76 0.48 2.92
C THR A 635 -11.84 -0.69 3.24
N TYR A 636 -12.33 -1.89 2.94
CA TYR A 636 -11.63 -3.11 3.22
C TYR A 636 -11.35 -3.88 1.94
N VAL A 637 -10.19 -4.52 1.89
CA VAL A 637 -9.88 -5.55 0.89
C VAL A 637 -9.80 -6.90 1.57
N ASN A 638 -10.46 -7.88 0.96
CA ASN A 638 -10.43 -9.25 1.42
C ASN A 638 -9.24 -9.95 0.75
N THR A 639 -8.20 -10.23 1.54
CA THR A 639 -7.23 -11.23 1.14
C THR A 639 -7.79 -12.63 1.38
N LYS A 640 -7.12 -13.64 0.81
CA LYS A 640 -7.39 -15.01 1.21
C LYS A 640 -7.18 -15.23 2.70
N GLN A 641 -6.22 -14.58 3.35
CA GLN A 641 -5.92 -14.84 4.76
C GLN A 641 -6.81 -14.06 5.72
N GLN A 642 -6.98 -12.77 5.44
CA GLN A 642 -7.59 -11.79 6.33
C GLN A 642 -8.13 -10.59 5.55
N ARG A 643 -8.91 -9.76 6.23
CA ARG A 643 -9.34 -8.47 5.68
C ARG A 643 -8.37 -7.37 6.09
N LEU A 644 -7.91 -6.57 5.13
CA LEU A 644 -7.02 -5.43 5.35
C LEU A 644 -7.77 -4.13 5.10
N PRO A 645 -7.74 -3.14 6.02
CA PRO A 645 -8.21 -1.79 5.70
C PRO A 645 -7.27 -1.16 4.66
N ILE A 646 -7.81 -0.53 3.62
CA ILE A 646 -6.99 0.18 2.62
C ILE A 646 -6.80 1.65 3.02
N ASN A 647 -7.86 2.29 3.53
CA ASN A 647 -7.79 3.66 4.02
C ASN A 647 -7.66 3.70 5.55
N LEU A 648 -6.55 4.29 6.00
CA LEU A 648 -6.25 4.47 7.43
C LEU A 648 -6.81 5.80 8.00
N ASP A 649 -7.47 6.60 7.16
CA ASP A 649 -8.00 7.92 7.53
C ASP A 649 -9.23 7.84 8.46
N SER A 650 -9.93 6.71 8.45
CA SER A 650 -11.16 6.51 9.21
C SER A 650 -10.83 6.24 10.68
N PRO A 651 -11.48 6.94 11.65
CA PRO A 651 -11.26 6.65 13.06
C PRO A 651 -11.74 5.23 13.39
N GLU A 652 -11.04 4.56 14.31
CA GLU A 652 -11.52 3.33 14.95
C GLU A 652 -11.76 3.60 16.42
N ILE A 653 -12.98 3.32 16.88
CA ILE A 653 -13.34 3.40 18.29
C ILE A 653 -13.87 2.04 18.71
N GLY A 654 -13.30 1.46 19.75
CA GLY A 654 -13.68 0.16 20.28
C GLY A 654 -13.98 0.23 21.76
N ILE A 655 -15.05 -0.45 22.19
CA ILE A 655 -15.30 -0.76 23.59
C ILE A 655 -15.60 -2.25 23.71
N SER A 656 -14.99 -2.91 24.69
CA SER A 656 -15.33 -4.28 25.01
C SER A 656 -15.26 -4.55 26.50
N HIS A 657 -16.01 -5.56 26.92
CA HIS A 657 -16.06 -6.03 28.29
C HIS A 657 -16.00 -7.56 28.31
N THR A 658 -15.11 -8.11 29.11
CA THR A 658 -14.90 -9.56 29.26
C THR A 658 -15.21 -9.96 30.70
N MET A 659 -16.21 -10.84 30.88
CA MET A 659 -16.69 -11.35 32.16
C MET A 659 -16.24 -12.80 32.34
N GLY A 660 -15.46 -13.11 33.35
CA GLY A 660 -15.05 -14.46 33.75
C GLY A 660 -15.94 -15.03 34.85
N PHE A 661 -16.28 -16.31 34.75
CA PHE A 661 -17.21 -17.01 35.64
C PHE A 661 -16.53 -18.14 36.42
N LYS A 662 -16.62 -18.07 37.75
CA LYS A 662 -16.22 -19.14 38.66
C LYS A 662 -17.34 -20.19 38.75
N GLY A 663 -17.01 -21.47 38.69
CA GLY A 663 -17.94 -22.60 38.80
C GLY A 663 -18.66 -22.99 37.50
N PHE A 664 -18.72 -22.12 36.50
CA PHE A 664 -19.36 -22.43 35.21
C PHE A 664 -18.38 -23.10 34.24
N MET A 665 -18.74 -24.28 33.71
CA MET A 665 -17.93 -25.06 32.77
C MET A 665 -16.45 -25.23 33.19
N GLY A 666 -16.22 -25.34 34.51
CA GLY A 666 -14.90 -25.52 35.12
C GLY A 666 -14.06 -24.25 35.24
N GLY A 667 -14.61 -23.06 34.98
CA GLY A 667 -13.94 -21.79 35.27
C GLY A 667 -13.64 -21.63 36.77
N GLN A 668 -12.43 -21.17 37.10
CA GLN A 668 -11.95 -21.10 38.49
C GLN A 668 -12.03 -19.69 39.10
N TYR A 669 -12.17 -18.65 38.28
CA TYR A 669 -12.00 -17.27 38.70
C TYR A 669 -13.14 -16.38 38.21
N HIS A 670 -13.49 -15.38 39.00
CA HIS A 670 -14.34 -14.28 38.58
C HIS A 670 -13.48 -13.11 38.10
N SER A 671 -13.76 -12.58 36.91
CA SER A 671 -12.95 -11.55 36.27
C SER A 671 -13.85 -10.58 35.52
N ASN A 672 -13.52 -9.29 35.49
CA ASN A 672 -14.24 -8.33 34.68
C ASN A 672 -13.22 -7.35 34.12
N ILE A 673 -12.97 -7.42 32.82
CA ILE A 673 -12.02 -6.55 32.13
C ILE A 673 -12.78 -5.66 31.18
N THR A 674 -12.68 -4.35 31.37
CA THR A 674 -13.16 -3.35 30.39
C THR A 674 -11.99 -2.84 29.57
N LYS A 675 -12.14 -2.83 28.25
CA LYS A 675 -11.16 -2.30 27.30
C LYS A 675 -11.82 -1.22 26.43
N VAL A 676 -11.15 -0.08 26.31
CA VAL A 676 -11.50 1.00 25.38
C VAL A 676 -10.29 1.23 24.47
N SER A 677 -10.52 1.35 23.17
CA SER A 677 -9.48 1.62 22.20
C SER A 677 -9.89 2.73 21.25
N ILE A 678 -8.92 3.55 20.86
CA ILE A 678 -9.09 4.59 19.85
C ILE A 678 -7.90 4.58 18.90
N TYR A 679 -8.17 4.77 17.62
CA TYR A 679 -7.17 5.03 16.59
C TYR A 679 -7.63 6.16 15.69
N LYS A 680 -6.69 7.04 15.32
CA LYS A 680 -6.92 8.08 14.33
C LYS A 680 -5.62 8.50 13.65
N ARG A 681 -5.65 8.53 12.31
CA ARG A 681 -4.68 9.25 11.49
C ARG A 681 -5.04 10.72 11.34
N GLN A 682 -4.05 11.60 11.52
CA GLN A 682 -4.14 13.03 11.28
C GLN A 682 -3.06 13.48 10.28
N TRP A 683 -3.49 13.94 9.11
CA TRP A 683 -2.59 14.55 8.13
C TRP A 683 -2.15 15.94 8.59
N LEU A 684 -0.86 16.24 8.43
CA LEU A 684 -0.22 17.53 8.71
C LEU A 684 0.20 18.24 7.41
N GLY A 685 -0.59 18.07 6.34
CA GLY A 685 -0.29 18.59 5.01
C GLY A 685 1.07 18.07 4.52
N SER A 686 1.98 18.97 4.16
CA SER A 686 3.31 18.59 3.65
C SER A 686 4.26 17.96 4.70
N PHE A 687 3.90 17.96 5.99
CA PHE A 687 4.68 17.33 7.06
C PHE A 687 4.30 15.86 7.28
N GLY A 688 3.59 15.24 6.34
CA GLY A 688 3.17 13.85 6.43
C GLY A 688 1.99 13.67 7.37
N TYR A 689 1.98 12.60 8.16
CA TYR A 689 0.86 12.23 9.01
C TYR A 689 1.28 11.76 10.40
N LEU A 690 0.39 11.96 11.36
CA LEU A 690 0.47 11.41 12.70
C LEU A 690 -0.55 10.27 12.84
N ASP A 691 -0.12 9.13 13.35
CA ASP A 691 -1.02 8.08 13.82
C ASP A 691 -1.06 8.08 15.35
N PHE A 692 -2.27 8.17 15.88
CA PHE A 692 -2.52 8.11 17.31
C PHE A 692 -3.24 6.82 17.65
N HIS A 693 -2.66 6.02 18.54
CA HIS A 693 -3.32 4.88 19.16
C HIS A 693 -3.39 5.07 20.68
N ALA A 694 -4.53 4.77 21.28
CA ALA A 694 -4.63 4.63 22.72
C ALA A 694 -5.55 3.49 23.11
N VAL A 695 -5.14 2.75 24.14
CA VAL A 695 -5.86 1.59 24.68
C VAL A 695 -5.90 1.69 26.19
N GLY A 696 -7.07 1.92 26.76
CA GLY A 696 -7.34 1.88 28.19
C GLY A 696 -7.95 0.56 28.62
N GLN A 697 -7.47 -0.02 29.72
CA GLN A 697 -7.95 -1.30 30.26
C GLN A 697 -8.07 -1.24 31.79
N ALA A 698 -9.11 -1.90 32.32
CA ALA A 698 -9.35 -2.01 33.75
C ALA A 698 -9.87 -3.40 34.14
N GLN A 699 -9.15 -4.08 35.03
CA GLN A 699 -9.53 -5.35 35.67
C GLN A 699 -10.21 -5.08 37.03
N TRP A 700 -11.52 -5.24 37.10
CA TRP A 700 -12.32 -4.85 38.24
C TRP A 700 -12.21 -5.83 39.42
N ASN A 701 -11.92 -7.10 39.16
CA ASN A 701 -11.84 -8.12 40.21
C ASN A 701 -10.44 -8.35 40.74
N LYS A 702 -10.41 -9.04 41.88
CA LYS A 702 -9.21 -9.72 42.38
C LYS A 702 -8.98 -10.97 41.54
N VAL A 703 -7.79 -11.12 40.96
CA VAL A 703 -7.43 -12.23 40.07
C VAL A 703 -5.95 -12.58 40.23
N PRO A 704 -5.54 -13.83 39.95
CA PRO A 704 -4.12 -14.18 39.92
C PRO A 704 -3.41 -13.43 38.78
N PHE A 705 -2.09 -13.26 38.90
CA PHE A 705 -1.30 -12.46 37.95
C PHE A 705 -1.46 -12.85 36.46
N PRO A 706 -1.68 -14.12 36.06
CA PRO A 706 -1.87 -14.46 34.66
C PRO A 706 -3.13 -13.87 34.01
N MET A 707 -4.04 -13.34 34.82
CA MET A 707 -5.30 -12.71 34.41
C MET A 707 -5.29 -11.18 34.59
N LEU A 708 -4.15 -10.62 34.99
CA LEU A 708 -3.92 -9.18 35.01
C LEU A 708 -3.72 -8.64 33.59
N ILE A 709 -3.76 -7.32 33.47
CA ILE A 709 -3.56 -6.64 32.20
C ILE A 709 -2.06 -6.59 31.94
N LEU A 710 -1.66 -7.15 30.81
CA LEU A 710 -0.29 -7.05 30.33
C LEU A 710 -0.12 -5.83 29.42
N PRO A 711 1.01 -5.13 29.54
CA PRO A 711 1.46 -4.21 28.50
C PRO A 711 1.49 -4.90 27.12
N PRO A 712 1.12 -4.22 26.04
CA PRO A 712 1.17 -4.81 24.71
C PRO A 712 2.63 -4.91 24.26
N VAL A 713 3.28 -6.03 24.53
CA VAL A 713 4.70 -6.28 24.19
C VAL A 713 4.82 -7.03 22.87
N ASN A 714 5.75 -6.60 22.02
CA ASN A 714 6.17 -7.29 20.80
C ASN A 714 7.68 -7.52 20.81
N LEU A 715 8.07 -8.79 20.92
CA LEU A 715 9.48 -9.23 21.00
C LEU A 715 10.09 -9.59 19.65
N SER A 716 9.35 -9.42 18.55
CA SER A 716 9.87 -9.69 17.20
C SER A 716 10.88 -8.63 16.77
N TYR A 717 11.60 -8.91 15.69
CA TYR A 717 12.42 -7.88 15.03
C TYR A 717 11.58 -6.85 14.26
N PHE A 718 10.25 -7.06 14.15
CA PHE A 718 9.34 -6.17 13.46
C PHE A 718 8.67 -5.22 14.43
N GLU A 719 8.85 -3.92 14.18
CA GLU A 719 8.19 -2.89 14.95
C GLU A 719 6.68 -2.90 14.66
N SER A 720 5.88 -2.55 15.66
CA SER A 720 4.46 -2.30 15.49
C SER A 720 4.00 -1.12 16.35
N GLU A 721 3.24 -0.21 15.73
CA GLU A 721 2.73 1.02 16.37
C GLU A 721 1.86 0.75 17.60
N SER A 722 1.20 -0.41 17.68
CA SER A 722 0.29 -0.79 18.77
C SER A 722 0.93 -1.57 19.92
N SER A 723 2.27 -1.63 19.96
CA SER A 723 3.01 -2.42 20.96
C SER A 723 4.35 -1.78 21.32
N VAL A 724 4.86 -2.09 22.51
CA VAL A 724 6.21 -1.73 22.96
C VAL A 724 7.22 -2.82 22.62
N SER A 725 8.45 -2.43 22.29
CA SER A 725 9.47 -3.33 21.74
C SER A 725 10.59 -3.73 22.68
N LEU A 726 10.79 -3.01 23.80
CA LEU A 726 11.92 -3.23 24.73
C LEU A 726 11.53 -3.74 26.12
N MET A 727 10.23 -3.88 26.38
CA MET A 727 9.71 -4.47 27.60
C MET A 727 9.69 -6.00 27.50
N ARG A 728 9.92 -6.71 28.60
CA ARG A 728 9.77 -8.18 28.65
C ARG A 728 8.33 -8.59 28.95
N ASP A 729 7.97 -9.82 28.59
CA ASP A 729 6.74 -10.42 29.09
C ASP A 729 6.74 -10.42 30.63
N TRP A 730 5.58 -10.14 31.22
CA TRP A 730 5.35 -10.04 32.67
C TRP A 730 6.25 -9.03 33.42
N GLU A 731 6.97 -8.14 32.75
CA GLU A 731 7.83 -7.16 33.42
C GLU A 731 7.03 -6.24 34.34
N PHE A 732 5.83 -5.83 33.90
CA PHE A 732 4.90 -5.04 34.68
C PHE A 732 3.52 -5.69 34.72
N LEU A 733 2.96 -5.78 35.92
CA LEU A 733 1.67 -6.40 36.19
C LEU A 733 0.71 -5.34 36.71
N ASN A 734 -0.34 -5.06 35.92
CA ASN A 734 -1.26 -3.97 36.19
C ASN A 734 -2.71 -4.48 36.21
N ASP A 735 -3.57 -3.85 37.00
CA ASP A 735 -5.03 -4.01 36.90
C ASP A 735 -5.72 -2.75 36.39
N ARG A 736 -4.99 -1.65 36.23
CA ARG A 736 -5.37 -0.44 35.49
C ARG A 736 -4.23 -0.10 34.56
N GLN A 737 -4.50 0.06 33.26
CA GLN A 737 -3.45 0.36 32.29
C GLN A 737 -3.98 1.23 31.16
N VAL A 738 -3.17 2.21 30.76
CA VAL A 738 -3.33 2.95 29.52
C VAL A 738 -2.04 2.77 28.71
N PHE A 739 -2.19 2.25 27.50
CA PHE A 739 -1.17 2.32 26.47
C PHE A 739 -1.50 3.47 25.52
N ALA A 740 -0.50 4.24 25.12
CA ALA A 740 -0.64 5.24 24.08
C ALA A 740 0.59 5.23 23.17
N SER A 741 0.38 5.41 21.87
CA SER A 741 1.45 5.65 20.92
C SER A 741 1.08 6.80 19.98
N LEU A 742 2.12 7.56 19.64
CA LEU A 742 2.07 8.62 18.64
C LEU A 742 3.24 8.37 17.69
N SER A 743 2.94 8.00 16.44
CA SER A 743 3.92 7.89 15.37
C SER A 743 3.77 9.05 14.38
N TRP A 744 4.90 9.49 13.84
CA TRP A 744 5.01 10.58 12.88
C TRP A 744 5.86 10.13 11.71
N ASP A 745 5.19 9.92 10.58
CA ASP A 745 5.84 9.80 9.29
C ASP A 745 5.87 11.18 8.64
N MET A 746 7.06 11.71 8.46
CA MET A 746 7.25 13.06 7.91
C MET A 746 7.39 13.06 6.39
N ASN A 747 7.33 11.89 5.73
CA ASN A 747 7.39 11.78 4.28
C ASN A 747 8.64 12.44 3.65
N GLY A 748 9.80 12.33 4.30
CA GLY A 748 11.06 12.86 3.79
C GLY A 748 11.25 14.38 3.96
N LYS A 749 10.38 15.06 4.71
CA LYS A 749 10.43 16.53 4.89
C LYS A 749 11.81 17.04 5.30
N LEU A 750 12.51 16.35 6.20
CA LEU A 750 13.85 16.71 6.66
C LEU A 750 14.92 16.10 5.74
N LEU A 751 14.88 14.79 5.50
CA LEU A 751 15.97 14.09 4.82
C LEU A 751 16.15 14.51 3.35
N ASN A 752 15.07 14.94 2.69
CA ASN A 752 15.12 15.45 1.30
C ASN A 752 15.80 16.82 1.17
N ARG A 753 15.99 17.53 2.29
CA ARG A 753 16.64 18.85 2.31
C ARG A 753 18.13 18.76 2.61
N ILE A 754 18.63 17.58 3.00
CA ILE A 754 20.05 17.38 3.32
C ILE A 754 20.81 16.98 2.04
N PRO A 755 21.88 17.70 1.65
CA PRO A 755 22.71 17.32 0.52
C PRO A 755 23.23 15.88 0.64
N LEU A 756 23.39 15.19 -0.51
CA LEU A 756 23.75 13.77 -0.64
C LEU A 756 22.68 12.78 -0.12
N ILE A 757 22.12 12.97 1.08
CA ILE A 757 21.07 12.10 1.64
C ILE A 757 19.81 12.13 0.78
N LYS A 758 19.45 13.31 0.26
CA LYS A 758 18.31 13.46 -0.66
C LYS A 758 18.36 12.57 -1.90
N LYS A 759 19.54 12.06 -2.29
CA LYS A 759 19.69 11.09 -3.41
C LYS A 759 19.21 9.68 -3.05
N LEU A 760 19.16 9.37 -1.76
CA LEU A 760 18.73 8.07 -1.24
C LEU A 760 17.21 7.95 -1.12
N LYS A 761 16.48 9.08 -1.20
CA LYS A 761 15.01 9.16 -1.02
C LYS A 761 14.51 8.55 0.29
N TRP A 762 15.34 8.63 1.30
CA TRP A 762 15.03 8.16 2.64
C TRP A 762 14.00 9.04 3.32
N ARG A 763 13.12 8.44 4.11
CA ARG A 763 12.05 9.13 4.80
C ARG A 763 12.19 8.92 6.30
N GLU A 764 12.11 10.01 7.05
CA GLU A 764 12.22 9.97 8.51
C GLU A 764 10.91 9.54 9.17
N TYR A 765 11.05 8.72 10.20
CA TYR A 765 9.96 8.22 11.04
C TYR A 765 10.33 8.38 12.51
N PHE A 766 9.39 8.88 13.31
CA PHE A 766 9.54 9.02 14.75
C PHE A 766 8.32 8.48 15.45
N ALA A 767 8.49 7.74 16.54
CA ALA A 767 7.36 7.36 17.39
C ALA A 767 7.70 7.51 18.86
N VAL A 768 6.68 7.78 19.68
CA VAL A 768 6.78 7.74 21.14
C VAL A 768 5.66 6.85 21.64
N LYS A 769 6.03 5.89 22.51
CA LYS A 769 5.11 4.90 23.06
C LYS A 769 5.20 4.88 24.56
N GLY A 770 4.04 4.90 25.20
CA GLY A 770 3.90 4.98 26.64
C GLY A 770 2.98 3.89 27.17
N VAL A 771 3.36 3.31 28.31
CA VAL A 771 2.47 2.48 29.13
C VAL A 771 2.43 3.08 30.52
N TRP A 772 1.26 3.52 30.94
CA TRP A 772 1.01 3.95 32.31
C TRP A 772 0.06 2.97 32.96
N GLY A 773 0.45 2.42 34.11
CA GLY A 773 -0.32 1.41 34.80
C GLY A 773 -0.28 1.60 36.31
N ASN A 774 -1.25 0.99 36.96
CA ASN A 774 -1.31 0.86 38.40
C ASN A 774 -1.78 -0.55 38.76
N LEU A 775 -1.29 -1.04 39.89
CA LEU A 775 -1.73 -2.28 40.51
C LEU A 775 -2.44 -1.92 41.81
N THR A 776 -3.77 -2.02 41.83
CA THR A 776 -4.49 -1.76 43.08
C THR A 776 -4.19 -2.81 44.14
N ASP A 777 -4.30 -2.40 45.40
CA ASP A 777 -4.02 -3.24 46.57
C ASP A 777 -4.68 -4.62 46.57
N LYS A 778 -5.84 -4.76 45.92
CA LYS A 778 -6.57 -6.04 45.86
C LYS A 778 -5.79 -7.13 45.11
N ASN A 779 -4.89 -6.74 44.20
CA ASN A 779 -4.13 -7.63 43.33
C ASN A 779 -2.63 -7.62 43.64
N ASN A 780 -2.20 -6.94 44.71
CA ASN A 780 -0.79 -6.83 45.07
C ASN A 780 -0.39 -7.93 46.07
N PRO A 781 0.34 -8.99 45.66
CA PRO A 781 0.70 -10.10 46.53
C PRO A 781 1.75 -9.73 47.60
N TYR A 782 2.40 -8.57 47.49
CA TYR A 782 3.43 -8.14 48.44
C TYR A 782 2.87 -7.47 49.70
N LEU A 783 1.57 -7.13 49.72
CA LEU A 783 0.95 -6.49 50.88
C LEU A 783 0.66 -7.52 51.97
N GLU A 784 0.96 -7.17 53.23
CA GLU A 784 0.71 -8.03 54.40
C GLU A 784 -0.74 -8.53 54.48
N LYS A 785 -1.70 -7.66 54.18
CA LYS A 785 -3.14 -7.99 54.17
C LYS A 785 -3.53 -9.10 53.19
N ASN A 786 -2.66 -9.44 52.24
CA ASN A 786 -2.88 -10.45 51.22
C ASN A 786 -2.06 -11.73 51.44
N GLN A 787 -1.21 -11.84 52.48
CA GLN A 787 -0.26 -12.95 52.67
C GLN A 787 -0.91 -14.35 52.86
N GLY A 788 -2.23 -14.43 53.08
CA GLY A 788 -3.00 -15.68 53.14
C GLY A 788 -4.09 -15.79 52.07
N ASP A 789 -4.03 -14.97 51.02
CA ASP A 789 -5.04 -14.97 49.97
C ASP A 789 -4.88 -16.18 49.05
N THR A 790 -5.92 -17.03 48.99
CA THR A 790 -5.92 -18.27 48.21
C THR A 790 -6.10 -18.06 46.70
N GLU A 791 -6.52 -16.86 46.27
CA GLU A 791 -6.75 -16.53 44.85
C GLU A 791 -5.54 -15.85 44.19
N LEU A 792 -4.61 -15.31 44.98
CA LEU A 792 -3.41 -14.62 44.48
C LEU A 792 -2.22 -15.55 44.32
N PHE A 793 -1.41 -15.28 43.31
CA PHE A 793 -0.17 -16.00 43.01
C PHE A 793 1.04 -15.10 43.26
N LYS A 794 2.17 -15.71 43.60
CA LYS A 794 3.47 -15.03 43.64
C LYS A 794 3.79 -14.52 42.24
N PHE A 795 4.23 -13.28 42.16
CA PHE A 795 4.72 -12.74 40.90
C PHE A 795 6.03 -13.44 40.49
N PRO A 796 6.27 -13.60 39.18
CA PRO A 796 7.57 -14.06 38.68
C PRO A 796 8.71 -13.20 39.26
N SER A 797 9.88 -13.82 39.44
CA SER A 797 11.03 -13.15 40.09
C SER A 797 11.50 -11.89 39.38
N LYS A 798 11.20 -11.76 38.08
CA LYS A 798 11.60 -10.64 37.23
C LYS A 798 10.45 -9.66 36.92
N SER A 799 9.36 -9.72 37.68
CA SER A 799 8.21 -8.83 37.57
C SER A 799 8.30 -7.68 38.57
N HIS A 800 7.80 -6.51 38.16
CA HIS A 800 7.79 -5.30 38.97
C HIS A 800 6.40 -4.68 39.03
N VAL A 801 6.11 -3.98 40.12
CA VAL A 801 4.94 -3.10 40.22
C VAL A 801 5.32 -1.74 39.67
N MET A 802 4.52 -1.18 38.75
CA MET A 802 4.75 0.18 38.24
C MET A 802 4.63 1.20 39.37
N ASN A 803 5.51 2.20 39.37
CA ASN A 803 5.39 3.38 40.23
C ASN A 803 4.63 4.49 39.48
N ASN A 804 4.57 5.70 40.05
CA ASN A 804 3.91 6.85 39.41
C ASN A 804 4.59 7.34 38.11
N THR A 805 5.73 6.74 37.71
CA THR A 805 6.41 7.03 36.45
C THR A 805 5.89 6.11 35.35
N PRO A 806 5.31 6.64 34.26
CA PRO A 806 4.95 5.82 33.10
C PRO A 806 6.19 5.18 32.46
N TYR A 807 6.02 4.00 31.86
CA TYR A 807 7.01 3.45 30.94
C TYR A 807 6.98 4.26 29.64
N TRP A 808 8.14 4.68 29.15
CA TRP A 808 8.31 5.32 27.85
C TRP A 808 9.41 4.66 27.01
N GLU A 809 9.14 4.53 25.71
CA GLU A 809 10.14 4.30 24.68
C GLU A 809 9.93 5.24 23.50
N CYS A 810 11.04 5.63 22.85
CA CYS A 810 11.01 6.35 21.60
C CYS A 810 11.60 5.49 20.48
N VAL A 811 11.10 5.73 19.27
CA VAL A 811 11.54 5.11 18.04
C VAL A 811 11.99 6.23 17.11
N ALA A 812 13.18 6.08 16.54
CA ALA A 812 13.69 6.95 15.50
C ALA A 812 14.17 6.07 14.35
N GLY A 813 13.60 6.26 13.17
CA GLY A 813 13.79 5.36 12.05
C GLY A 813 13.94 6.07 10.72
N VAL A 814 14.47 5.30 9.78
CA VAL A 814 14.50 5.67 8.38
C VAL A 814 13.82 4.56 7.60
N HIS A 815 12.77 4.92 6.87
CA HIS A 815 12.10 4.04 5.94
C HIS A 815 12.42 4.43 4.51
N ASN A 816 11.87 3.66 3.57
CA ASN A 816 12.15 3.74 2.14
C ASN A 816 13.55 3.30 1.72
N ILE A 817 14.26 2.52 2.55
CA ILE A 817 15.53 1.90 2.19
C ILE A 817 15.25 0.85 1.11
N PHE A 818 15.92 0.95 -0.04
CA PHE A 818 15.64 0.15 -1.25
C PHE A 818 14.16 0.19 -1.71
N LYS A 819 13.40 1.21 -1.29
CA LYS A 819 11.96 1.41 -1.57
C LYS A 819 10.96 0.48 -0.85
N PHE A 820 11.40 -0.35 0.11
CA PHE A 820 10.47 -1.24 0.83
C PHE A 820 10.91 -1.64 2.25
N PHE A 821 12.12 -1.25 2.66
CA PHE A 821 12.70 -1.62 3.95
C PHE A 821 12.79 -0.39 4.87
N ALA A 822 12.61 -0.63 6.16
CA ALA A 822 12.79 0.35 7.21
C ALA A 822 13.76 -0.20 8.28
N VAL A 823 14.57 0.70 8.82
CA VAL A 823 15.44 0.42 9.96
C VAL A 823 15.14 1.44 11.05
N GLU A 824 14.83 0.93 12.23
CA GLU A 824 14.32 1.73 13.34
C GLU A 824 15.15 1.48 14.59
N TYR A 825 15.64 2.55 15.20
CA TYR A 825 16.27 2.52 16.51
C TYR A 825 15.23 2.75 17.58
N VAL A 826 15.11 1.82 18.51
CA VAL A 826 14.22 1.92 19.67
C VAL A 826 15.05 2.19 20.92
N ARG A 827 14.62 3.15 21.74
CA ARG A 827 15.27 3.51 23.00
C ARG A 827 14.26 3.53 24.13
N ARG A 828 14.56 2.79 25.19
CA ARG A 828 13.84 2.86 26.47
C ARG A 828 14.28 4.11 27.22
N LEU A 829 13.34 4.86 27.78
CA LEU A 829 13.60 6.13 28.47
C LEU A 829 13.46 6.03 30.00
N THR A 830 12.62 5.13 30.49
CA THR A 830 12.28 4.99 31.91
C THR A 830 12.55 3.57 32.41
N TYR A 831 12.62 3.40 33.74
CA TYR A 831 12.92 2.12 34.39
C TYR A 831 14.27 1.53 33.95
N LEU A 832 15.29 2.38 33.77
CA LEU A 832 16.60 2.00 33.24
C LEU A 832 17.51 1.27 34.25
N ASN A 833 17.08 1.22 35.51
CA ASN A 833 17.82 0.63 36.62
C ASN A 833 17.29 -0.77 36.99
N ASN A 834 16.21 -1.24 36.34
CA ASN A 834 15.72 -2.60 36.53
C ASN A 834 16.75 -3.60 35.98
N GLU A 835 16.84 -4.77 36.60
CA GLU A 835 17.74 -5.85 36.17
C GLU A 835 17.22 -6.54 34.89
N ASP A 836 18.14 -7.09 34.10
CA ASP A 836 17.84 -7.85 32.88
C ASP A 836 16.91 -7.13 31.87
N ILE A 837 17.11 -5.83 31.66
CA ILE A 837 16.35 -5.04 30.68
C ILE A 837 17.15 -4.74 29.41
N SER A 838 16.43 -4.61 28.30
CA SER A 838 16.97 -4.01 27.08
C SER A 838 16.82 -2.49 27.11
N LYS A 839 17.94 -1.75 27.06
CA LYS A 839 17.91 -0.27 27.05
C LYS A 839 17.69 0.30 25.65
N TRP A 840 18.08 -0.45 24.62
CA TRP A 840 17.95 -0.05 23.22
C TRP A 840 17.87 -1.30 22.32
N GLY A 841 17.43 -1.12 21.08
CA GLY A 841 17.43 -2.16 20.07
C GLY A 841 17.25 -1.61 18.66
N ILE A 842 17.55 -2.44 17.67
CA ILE A 842 17.22 -2.17 16.26
C ILE A 842 16.03 -3.04 15.87
N ARG A 843 15.08 -2.45 15.16
CA ARG A 843 13.93 -3.11 14.56
C ARG A 843 13.89 -2.83 13.07
N PHE A 844 13.14 -3.67 12.36
CA PHE A 844 13.00 -3.61 10.92
C PHE A 844 11.53 -3.48 10.56
N GLY A 845 11.27 -2.81 9.45
CA GLY A 845 9.94 -2.74 8.84
C GLY A 845 10.01 -3.18 7.39
N PHE A 846 8.96 -3.83 6.92
CA PHE A 846 8.73 -4.06 5.50
C PHE A 846 7.41 -3.41 5.13
N SER A 847 7.48 -2.31 4.37
CA SER A 847 6.31 -1.59 3.90
C SER A 847 6.42 -1.40 2.40
N MET A 848 5.49 -2.00 1.67
CA MET A 848 5.27 -1.65 0.28
C MET A 848 4.30 -0.47 0.25
N THR A 849 4.83 0.76 0.14
CA THR A 849 4.07 1.99 -0.07
C THR A 849 4.35 2.56 -1.46
N PHE A 850 3.31 3.02 -2.16
CA PHE A 850 3.43 3.75 -3.43
C PHE A 850 4.11 5.12 -3.24
#